data_AF-A0A955J2J3-F1
#
_entry.id   AF-A0A955J2J3-F1
#
_cell.length_a   1.000
_cell.length_b   1.000
_cell.length_c   1.000
_cell.angle_alpha   90.00
_cell.angle_beta   90.00
_cell.angle_gamma   90.00
#
_symmetry.space_group_name_H-M   'P 1'
#
loop_
_entity.id
_entity.type
_entity.pdbx_description
1 polymer ?
#
loop_
_entity_poly.entity_id
_entity_poly.type
_entity_poly.pdbx_seq_one_letter_code
_entity_poly.pdbx_strand_id
1 'polypeptide(L)'
;HVNSTQAASPGDIIINELMYNPDGQNEDLEYLELYNVTNDPVNLEDWCFTDGITLVTNNPSDASCFEDGTVVGANDYLIVSPNPAQTNATYGQTASASYAGTNLSNSGETVTLEDNTSTVIDSVTYDDGAPWPVTPDGDGPSLELKDPATDNSVAANWGASVGGPTPKAENSWLSLELPVINSVSDPEDITAVETVVISAELTNADSAALVFRVMFNAEQVVAMNDSGTSGDAVAGDDVFTAQIPAQAAGELVRFRVEASNTDGTVTSPADSDSVDYHGYVVQKDIDTELPVLQWFMDPSEYTDMMENHTHDDEKLPCVIAYGNEVFDNARVHIKGTTTRNLTQKAFAIDMPEGYKLQYGDMEREVDEFHLNSTYLDSTGIADVLSWRLAKEIGMPISQVFKTRLQQNGEFYGLYTFAEEYDKQWREEFGYQEGSFYKDNEKKNREEFDDGSEYDDWYNASAGDRSEERRDYILDNQDIPNHINFMAFEVFIRNGDWLKNRNSLSYHDIPDTGRWSVMPYDLDGAMFGGSAVVPGQNFVSPYEFPGAQGRFTRLWRSPFLAIYDEPDFRQVYYRRLRTLADQYLATGWYMDQYEDLMEKTEQDYQLNYEKWGALSDGPLQRQWLRGVIEEMELNYFHRFNNAWAVPDEQSANPVIDIQGVSNSTLNRDEDYIVIENNSAEAVDMSNWSIPELDFTFPLGAGLAPGQTGVVVRRDSVYRLSFSGSYVLGQLGDDIPASGTLTLNRADSSSSDIEVY
;
A
#
# COMPACT_ATOMS: atom_id res chain seq x y z
N HIS A 1 -30.34 -43.29 -34.69
CA HIS A 1 -30.51 -41.87 -35.04
C HIS A 1 -29.23 -41.17 -34.62
N VAL A 2 -28.63 -40.42 -35.53
CA VAL A 2 -27.33 -39.76 -35.34
C VAL A 2 -27.56 -38.59 -34.37
N ASN A 3 -26.99 -38.65 -33.17
CA ASN A 3 -26.87 -37.48 -32.28
C ASN A 3 -25.78 -36.59 -32.90
N SER A 4 -26.17 -35.50 -33.55
CA SER A 4 -25.23 -34.43 -33.87
C SER A 4 -25.08 -33.58 -32.62
N THR A 5 -24.03 -33.83 -31.82
CA THR A 5 -23.53 -32.86 -30.85
C THR A 5 -22.93 -31.69 -31.65
N GLN A 6 -23.34 -30.46 -31.33
CA GLN A 6 -22.75 -29.26 -31.92
C GLN A 6 -21.33 -29.08 -31.37
N ALA A 7 -20.40 -28.58 -32.18
CA ALA A 7 -19.11 -28.10 -31.68
C ALA A 7 -19.35 -26.76 -30.98
N ALA A 8 -19.03 -26.67 -29.70
CA ALA A 8 -19.24 -25.46 -28.91
C ALA A 8 -18.29 -24.33 -29.35
N SER A 9 -18.77 -23.11 -29.24
CA SER A 9 -18.02 -21.87 -29.42
C SER A 9 -17.84 -21.17 -28.06
N PRO A 10 -16.90 -20.22 -27.92
CA PRO A 10 -16.83 -19.39 -26.72
C PRO A 10 -18.19 -18.75 -26.39
N GLY A 11 -18.61 -18.89 -25.14
CA GLY A 11 -19.91 -18.46 -24.64
C GLY A 11 -21.09 -19.43 -24.88
N ASP A 12 -20.91 -20.59 -25.53
CA ASP A 12 -21.98 -21.59 -25.66
C ASP A 12 -22.25 -22.31 -24.32
N ILE A 13 -21.20 -22.50 -23.51
CA ILE A 13 -21.27 -22.92 -22.12
C ILE A 13 -20.67 -21.80 -21.29
N ILE A 14 -21.40 -21.32 -20.29
CA ILE A 14 -20.95 -20.23 -19.42
C ILE A 14 -20.86 -20.68 -17.96
N ILE A 15 -19.95 -20.07 -17.20
CA ILE A 15 -19.90 -20.09 -15.75
C ILE A 15 -21.03 -19.18 -15.26
N ASN A 16 -22.03 -19.78 -14.63
CA ASN A 16 -23.34 -19.15 -14.38
C ASN A 16 -23.56 -18.78 -12.91
N GLU A 17 -23.05 -19.60 -12.00
CA GLU A 17 -23.20 -19.41 -10.55
C GLU A 17 -22.00 -20.02 -9.82
N LEU A 18 -21.50 -19.33 -8.80
CA LEU A 18 -20.39 -19.74 -7.96
C LEU A 18 -20.82 -19.67 -6.49
N MET A 19 -20.77 -20.80 -5.80
CA MET A 19 -20.84 -20.85 -4.34
C MET A 19 -19.42 -21.03 -3.82
N TYR A 20 -18.65 -19.95 -3.77
CA TYR A 20 -17.22 -19.99 -3.43
C TYR A 20 -17.00 -19.97 -1.91
N ASN A 21 -17.85 -19.29 -1.13
CA ASN A 21 -17.77 -19.28 0.33
C ASN A 21 -19.16 -19.51 0.97
N PRO A 22 -19.56 -20.77 1.23
CA PRO A 22 -20.86 -21.11 1.81
C PRO A 22 -21.04 -20.63 3.25
N ASP A 23 -22.31 -20.50 3.71
CA ASP A 23 -22.64 -20.19 5.12
C ASP A 23 -21.87 -21.08 6.12
N GLY A 24 -21.24 -20.44 7.10
CA GLY A 24 -20.40 -21.10 8.09
C GLY A 24 -19.05 -21.59 7.56
N GLN A 25 -18.64 -21.11 6.37
CA GLN A 25 -17.38 -21.40 5.69
C GLN A 25 -17.10 -22.89 5.54
N ASN A 26 -18.14 -23.63 5.14
CA ASN A 26 -18.05 -25.06 4.95
C ASN A 26 -17.74 -25.39 3.49
N GLU A 27 -16.46 -25.48 3.13
CA GLU A 27 -15.97 -25.75 1.78
C GLU A 27 -16.58 -27.00 1.11
N ASP A 28 -17.06 -27.98 1.90
CA ASP A 28 -17.80 -29.15 1.38
C ASP A 28 -19.11 -28.77 0.67
N LEU A 29 -19.62 -27.55 0.86
CA LEU A 29 -20.85 -27.05 0.26
C LEU A 29 -20.61 -26.19 -0.97
N GLU A 30 -19.36 -25.92 -1.34
CA GLU A 30 -19.07 -25.17 -2.54
C GLU A 30 -19.57 -25.87 -3.80
N TYR A 31 -19.82 -25.08 -4.83
CA TYR A 31 -20.01 -25.59 -6.18
C TYR A 31 -19.77 -24.50 -7.23
N LEU A 32 -19.49 -24.98 -8.44
CA LEU A 32 -19.50 -24.20 -9.67
C LEU A 32 -20.62 -24.73 -10.57
N GLU A 33 -21.42 -23.82 -11.13
CA GLU A 33 -22.44 -24.15 -12.12
C GLU A 33 -22.06 -23.68 -13.53
N LEU A 34 -22.21 -24.59 -14.48
CA LEU A 34 -22.18 -24.29 -15.91
C LEU A 34 -23.60 -24.26 -16.48
N TYR A 35 -23.89 -23.30 -17.35
CA TYR A 35 -25.14 -23.22 -18.10
C TYR A 35 -24.90 -23.34 -19.61
N ASN A 36 -25.67 -24.20 -20.28
CA ASN A 36 -25.66 -24.29 -21.74
C ASN A 36 -26.70 -23.35 -22.35
N VAL A 37 -26.26 -22.22 -22.89
CA VAL A 37 -27.14 -21.22 -23.52
C VAL A 37 -27.66 -21.66 -24.89
N THR A 38 -27.17 -22.79 -25.42
CA THR A 38 -27.54 -23.28 -26.75
C THR A 38 -28.79 -24.15 -26.72
N ASN A 39 -29.40 -24.30 -27.90
CA ASN A 39 -30.59 -25.12 -28.09
C ASN A 39 -30.28 -26.60 -28.41
N ASP A 40 -29.01 -26.99 -28.35
CA ASP A 40 -28.54 -28.35 -28.63
C ASP A 40 -27.70 -28.85 -27.44
N PRO A 41 -27.67 -30.18 -27.17
CA PRO A 41 -26.80 -30.73 -26.13
C PRO A 41 -25.32 -30.59 -26.51
N VAL A 42 -24.49 -30.20 -25.54
CA VAL A 42 -23.03 -30.04 -25.68
C VAL A 42 -22.32 -31.15 -24.92
N ASN A 43 -21.38 -31.82 -25.60
CA ASN A 43 -20.52 -32.84 -24.98
C ASN A 43 -19.26 -32.17 -24.42
N LEU A 44 -19.02 -32.34 -23.13
CA LEU A 44 -17.88 -31.80 -22.40
C LEU A 44 -16.74 -32.81 -22.25
N GLU A 45 -16.82 -33.98 -22.88
CA GLU A 45 -15.72 -34.97 -22.90
C GLU A 45 -14.38 -34.31 -23.24
N ASP A 46 -13.38 -34.54 -22.39
CA ASP A 46 -12.02 -33.99 -22.45
C ASP A 46 -11.92 -32.45 -22.32
N TRP A 47 -12.98 -31.77 -21.86
CA TRP A 47 -12.90 -30.36 -21.46
C TRP A 47 -12.32 -30.24 -20.05
N CYS A 48 -11.57 -29.17 -19.80
CA CYS A 48 -10.80 -29.03 -18.56
C CYS A 48 -10.96 -27.62 -17.98
N PHE A 49 -10.84 -27.51 -16.67
CA PHE A 49 -10.53 -26.23 -16.04
C PHE A 49 -9.01 -26.05 -16.03
N THR A 50 -8.52 -24.93 -16.55
CA THR A 50 -7.08 -24.60 -16.58
C THR A 50 -6.65 -23.68 -15.45
N ASP A 51 -7.60 -22.93 -14.88
CA ASP A 51 -7.44 -22.09 -13.70
C ASP A 51 -8.62 -22.34 -12.73
N GLY A 52 -8.38 -22.12 -11.44
CA GLY A 52 -9.34 -22.29 -10.36
C GLY A 52 -9.38 -23.70 -9.77
N ILE A 53 -10.29 -24.53 -10.29
CA ILE A 53 -10.54 -25.88 -9.77
C ILE A 53 -9.85 -26.98 -10.59
N THR A 54 -9.51 -28.09 -9.94
CA THR A 54 -8.95 -29.28 -10.61
C THR A 54 -9.91 -30.46 -10.51
N LEU A 55 -10.41 -30.95 -11.66
CA LEU A 55 -11.37 -32.08 -11.68
C LEU A 55 -10.72 -33.40 -11.22
N VAL A 56 -11.49 -34.17 -10.45
CA VAL A 56 -11.17 -35.53 -10.02
C VAL A 56 -11.70 -36.51 -11.05
N THR A 57 -10.81 -37.31 -11.62
CA THR A 57 -11.17 -38.36 -12.57
C THR A 57 -10.96 -39.74 -11.95
N ASN A 58 -11.82 -40.70 -12.32
CA ASN A 58 -11.65 -42.09 -11.91
C ASN A 58 -10.62 -42.84 -12.78
N ASN A 59 -10.07 -42.17 -13.79
CA ASN A 59 -9.13 -42.74 -14.74
C ASN A 59 -7.74 -42.07 -14.61
N PRO A 60 -6.74 -42.76 -14.02
CA PRO A 60 -5.42 -42.18 -13.79
C PRO A 60 -4.60 -41.92 -15.06
N SER A 61 -5.13 -42.23 -16.26
CA SER A 61 -4.52 -41.85 -17.54
C SER A 61 -5.07 -40.56 -18.14
N ASP A 62 -6.17 -40.03 -17.61
CA ASP A 62 -6.83 -38.84 -18.15
C ASP A 62 -6.28 -37.61 -17.43
N ALA A 63 -6.13 -36.50 -18.16
CA ALA A 63 -5.91 -35.19 -17.55
C ALA A 63 -7.12 -34.86 -16.64
N SER A 64 -6.95 -33.96 -15.67
CA SER A 64 -8.00 -33.50 -14.73
C SER A 64 -9.15 -32.76 -15.43
N CYS A 65 -9.90 -33.48 -16.25
CA CYS A 65 -10.87 -33.03 -17.23
C CYS A 65 -12.16 -33.84 -17.08
N PHE A 66 -13.25 -33.39 -17.71
CA PHE A 66 -14.55 -34.06 -17.66
C PHE A 66 -14.50 -35.47 -18.28
N GLU A 67 -15.13 -36.44 -17.60
CA GLU A 67 -15.13 -37.84 -18.03
C GLU A 67 -15.97 -38.06 -19.31
N ASP A 68 -15.65 -39.12 -20.06
CA ASP A 68 -16.40 -39.56 -21.25
C ASP A 68 -17.91 -39.71 -20.96
N GLY A 69 -18.73 -39.11 -21.83
CA GLY A 69 -20.19 -39.08 -21.72
C GLY A 69 -20.75 -37.95 -20.87
N THR A 70 -19.93 -37.01 -20.40
CA THR A 70 -20.41 -35.80 -19.72
C THR A 70 -21.07 -34.87 -20.72
N VAL A 71 -22.39 -34.74 -20.64
CA VAL A 71 -23.20 -33.93 -21.56
C VAL A 71 -24.09 -33.01 -20.76
N VAL A 72 -24.05 -31.72 -21.10
CA VAL A 72 -25.04 -30.75 -20.64
C VAL A 72 -26.15 -30.62 -21.70
N GLY A 73 -27.40 -30.78 -21.27
CA GLY A 73 -28.56 -30.67 -22.15
C GLY A 73 -28.74 -29.27 -22.73
N ALA A 74 -29.56 -29.14 -23.76
CA ALA A 74 -29.94 -27.83 -24.30
C ALA A 74 -30.67 -26.99 -23.25
N ASN A 75 -30.22 -25.75 -22.99
CA ASN A 75 -30.75 -24.88 -21.93
C ASN A 75 -30.79 -25.57 -20.54
N ASP A 76 -29.82 -26.46 -20.28
CA ASP A 76 -29.69 -27.20 -19.02
C ASP A 76 -28.42 -26.78 -18.28
N TYR A 77 -28.36 -27.13 -17.01
CA TYR A 77 -27.30 -26.75 -16.07
C TYR A 77 -26.47 -27.97 -15.66
N LEU A 78 -25.21 -27.74 -15.31
CA LEU A 78 -24.30 -28.75 -14.82
C LEU A 78 -23.56 -28.25 -13.57
N ILE A 79 -23.59 -29.04 -12.50
CA ILE A 79 -22.92 -28.72 -11.23
C ILE A 79 -21.60 -29.49 -11.12
N VAL A 80 -20.55 -28.78 -10.70
CA VAL A 80 -19.26 -29.33 -10.29
C VAL A 80 -19.05 -28.99 -8.81
N SER A 81 -18.67 -29.95 -7.96
CA SER A 81 -18.53 -29.71 -6.50
C SER A 81 -17.44 -30.56 -5.84
N PRO A 82 -16.81 -30.12 -4.73
CA PRO A 82 -15.77 -30.89 -4.06
C PRO A 82 -16.34 -32.09 -3.29
N ASN A 83 -17.61 -32.02 -2.91
CA ASN A 83 -18.30 -33.06 -2.15
C ASN A 83 -19.73 -33.32 -2.69
N PRO A 84 -19.86 -34.16 -3.74
CA PRO A 84 -21.15 -34.47 -4.36
C PRO A 84 -22.22 -35.00 -3.38
N ALA A 85 -21.82 -35.65 -2.29
CA ALA A 85 -22.74 -36.16 -1.29
C ALA A 85 -23.37 -35.02 -0.45
N GLN A 86 -22.58 -34.01 -0.10
CA GLN A 86 -23.04 -32.85 0.65
C GLN A 86 -23.85 -31.90 -0.23
N THR A 87 -23.44 -31.67 -1.48
CA THR A 87 -24.24 -30.90 -2.44
C THR A 87 -25.65 -31.49 -2.60
N ASN A 88 -25.79 -32.81 -2.66
CA ASN A 88 -27.10 -33.46 -2.71
C ASN A 88 -27.86 -33.35 -1.37
N ALA A 89 -27.18 -33.49 -0.23
CA ALA A 89 -27.81 -33.39 1.07
C ALA A 89 -28.36 -31.98 1.36
N THR A 90 -27.64 -30.94 0.92
CA THR A 90 -27.96 -29.53 1.19
C THR A 90 -28.86 -28.94 0.11
N TYR A 91 -28.48 -29.06 -1.16
CA TYR A 91 -29.18 -28.43 -2.28
C TYR A 91 -30.14 -29.36 -3.03
N GLY A 92 -30.12 -30.67 -2.72
CA GLY A 92 -30.95 -31.65 -3.44
C GLY A 92 -30.49 -31.93 -4.87
N GLN A 93 -29.29 -31.46 -5.25
CA GLN A 93 -28.75 -31.58 -6.60
C GLN A 93 -27.64 -32.63 -6.71
N THR A 94 -27.54 -33.26 -7.87
CA THR A 94 -26.46 -34.22 -8.16
C THR A 94 -25.35 -33.50 -8.93
N ALA A 95 -24.15 -33.45 -8.34
CA ALA A 95 -22.96 -32.98 -9.04
C ALA A 95 -22.62 -33.95 -10.19
N SER A 96 -22.32 -33.39 -11.36
CA SER A 96 -21.97 -34.16 -12.57
C SER A 96 -20.47 -34.47 -12.64
N ALA A 97 -19.66 -33.66 -11.96
CA ALA A 97 -18.24 -33.89 -11.73
C ALA A 97 -17.85 -33.40 -10.34
N SER A 98 -16.68 -33.81 -9.87
CA SER A 98 -16.11 -33.33 -8.62
C SER A 98 -14.72 -32.75 -8.81
N TYR A 99 -14.33 -31.79 -7.98
CA TYR A 99 -12.97 -31.24 -7.95
C TYR A 99 -12.28 -31.48 -6.61
N ALA A 100 -10.94 -31.43 -6.58
CA ALA A 100 -10.15 -31.56 -5.37
C ALA A 100 -8.72 -31.02 -5.57
N GLY A 101 -7.99 -30.80 -4.48
CA GLY A 101 -6.61 -30.30 -4.50
C GLY A 101 -6.54 -28.79 -4.30
N THR A 102 -7.47 -28.06 -4.91
CA THR A 102 -7.84 -26.67 -4.61
C THR A 102 -9.37 -26.57 -4.59
N ASN A 103 -9.88 -25.79 -3.65
CA ASN A 103 -11.29 -25.38 -3.61
C ASN A 103 -11.42 -24.02 -4.30
N LEU A 104 -12.65 -23.52 -4.45
CA LEU A 104 -12.82 -22.16 -4.92
C LEU A 104 -12.20 -21.20 -3.89
N SER A 105 -11.49 -20.17 -4.34
CA SER A 105 -10.87 -19.20 -3.43
C SER A 105 -11.93 -18.32 -2.77
N ASN A 106 -11.86 -18.20 -1.44
CA ASN A 106 -12.71 -17.26 -0.69
C ASN A 106 -12.40 -15.80 -0.99
N SER A 107 -11.16 -15.49 -1.39
CA SER A 107 -10.69 -14.12 -1.66
C SER A 107 -10.57 -13.80 -3.15
N GLY A 108 -11.45 -14.39 -3.96
CA GLY A 108 -11.40 -14.26 -5.41
C GLY A 108 -10.34 -15.13 -6.10
N GLU A 109 -10.60 -15.44 -7.37
CA GLU A 109 -9.64 -16.09 -8.28
C GLU A 109 -10.13 -16.02 -9.75
N THR A 110 -9.32 -16.55 -10.67
CA THR A 110 -9.74 -16.80 -12.05
C THR A 110 -10.11 -18.26 -12.24
N VAL A 111 -11.29 -18.50 -12.81
CA VAL A 111 -11.75 -19.83 -13.24
C VAL A 111 -11.89 -19.83 -14.76
N THR A 112 -11.18 -20.76 -15.43
CA THR A 112 -11.12 -20.82 -16.89
C THR A 112 -11.51 -22.21 -17.38
N LEU A 113 -12.52 -22.29 -18.25
CA LEU A 113 -12.99 -23.52 -18.90
C LEU A 113 -12.47 -23.59 -20.34
N GLU A 114 -11.73 -24.65 -20.66
CA GLU A 114 -11.26 -24.95 -22.02
C GLU A 114 -11.93 -26.20 -22.59
N ASP A 115 -12.17 -26.18 -23.91
CA ASP A 115 -12.61 -27.37 -24.64
C ASP A 115 -11.46 -28.37 -24.91
N ASN A 116 -11.81 -29.52 -25.49
CA ASN A 116 -10.85 -30.57 -25.85
C ASN A 116 -9.86 -30.19 -26.97
N THR A 117 -9.90 -28.96 -27.48
CA THR A 117 -8.94 -28.39 -28.42
C THR A 117 -8.08 -27.28 -27.79
N SER A 118 -8.19 -27.07 -26.47
CA SER A 118 -7.58 -25.97 -25.72
C SER A 118 -8.08 -24.59 -26.17
N THR A 119 -9.33 -24.51 -26.62
CA THR A 119 -10.01 -23.23 -26.84
C THR A 119 -10.70 -22.83 -25.54
N VAL A 120 -10.41 -21.64 -25.01
CA VAL A 120 -11.15 -21.06 -23.89
C VAL A 120 -12.60 -20.85 -24.30
N ILE A 121 -13.51 -21.56 -23.64
CA ILE A 121 -14.94 -21.44 -23.86
C ILE A 121 -15.53 -20.34 -22.98
N ASP A 122 -15.09 -20.26 -21.74
CA ASP A 122 -15.48 -19.20 -20.81
C ASP A 122 -14.44 -19.00 -19.69
N SER A 123 -14.39 -17.80 -19.13
CA SER A 123 -13.49 -17.45 -18.03
C SER A 123 -14.07 -16.31 -17.20
N VAL A 124 -13.98 -16.42 -15.87
CA VAL A 124 -14.36 -15.36 -14.93
C VAL A 124 -13.25 -15.15 -13.91
N THR A 125 -12.90 -13.89 -13.66
CA THR A 125 -12.06 -13.48 -12.53
C THR A 125 -12.96 -12.80 -11.51
N TYR A 126 -13.40 -13.54 -10.49
CA TYR A 126 -14.28 -13.01 -9.44
C TYR A 126 -13.45 -12.55 -8.23
N ASP A 127 -14.08 -11.73 -7.39
CA ASP A 127 -13.51 -11.19 -6.15
C ASP A 127 -14.57 -11.26 -5.04
N ASP A 128 -14.15 -11.21 -3.77
CA ASP A 128 -15.03 -11.08 -2.60
C ASP A 128 -15.26 -9.59 -2.22
N GLY A 129 -14.55 -8.69 -2.88
CA GLY A 129 -14.60 -7.25 -2.69
C GLY A 129 -15.27 -6.43 -3.80
N ALA A 130 -15.67 -5.20 -3.47
CA ALA A 130 -16.18 -4.24 -4.46
C ALA A 130 -15.18 -4.07 -5.62
N PRO A 131 -15.62 -4.08 -6.90
CA PRO A 131 -17.00 -3.92 -7.38
C PRO A 131 -17.83 -5.20 -7.45
N TRP A 132 -17.33 -6.34 -6.96
CA TRP A 132 -18.10 -7.58 -6.86
C TRP A 132 -19.03 -7.53 -5.65
N PRO A 133 -20.12 -8.32 -5.65
CA PRO A 133 -20.98 -8.45 -4.49
C PRO A 133 -20.22 -9.04 -3.29
N VAL A 134 -20.25 -8.39 -2.13
CA VAL A 134 -19.51 -8.85 -0.93
C VAL A 134 -20.25 -9.89 -0.06
N THR A 135 -21.57 -10.04 -0.23
CA THR A 135 -22.38 -10.94 0.60
C THR A 135 -22.32 -12.44 0.24
N PRO A 136 -21.92 -12.87 -0.99
CA PRO A 136 -21.57 -14.25 -1.28
C PRO A 136 -20.27 -14.75 -0.63
N ASP A 137 -19.79 -14.09 0.43
CA ASP A 137 -18.57 -14.41 1.18
C ASP A 137 -18.86 -15.03 2.57
N GLY A 138 -19.62 -16.11 2.63
CA GLY A 138 -19.86 -16.86 3.88
C GLY A 138 -21.13 -16.48 4.64
N ASP A 139 -21.98 -15.61 4.09
CA ASP A 139 -23.30 -15.25 4.67
C ASP A 139 -24.48 -16.05 4.07
N GLY A 140 -24.19 -16.98 3.15
CA GLY A 140 -25.14 -17.95 2.59
C GLY A 140 -25.63 -17.76 1.15
N PRO A 141 -25.65 -16.56 0.54
CA PRO A 141 -25.88 -16.40 -0.90
C PRO A 141 -24.75 -17.00 -1.76
N SER A 142 -25.08 -17.40 -2.98
CA SER A 142 -24.10 -17.63 -4.06
C SER A 142 -23.91 -16.36 -4.90
N LEU A 143 -22.82 -16.32 -5.66
CA LEU A 143 -22.55 -15.31 -6.68
C LEU A 143 -23.19 -15.77 -8.01
N GLU A 144 -24.23 -15.07 -8.46
CA GLU A 144 -25.03 -15.40 -9.64
C GLU A 144 -24.82 -14.38 -10.78
N LEU A 145 -24.65 -14.87 -12.02
CA LEU A 145 -24.71 -14.00 -13.20
C LEU A 145 -26.16 -13.55 -13.41
N LYS A 146 -26.40 -12.23 -13.46
CA LYS A 146 -27.74 -11.64 -13.48
C LYS A 146 -28.53 -12.01 -14.73
N ASP A 147 -27.85 -12.07 -15.88
CA ASP A 147 -28.41 -12.47 -17.16
C ASP A 147 -27.37 -13.31 -17.94
N PRO A 148 -27.67 -14.57 -18.31
CA PRO A 148 -26.79 -15.44 -19.10
C PRO A 148 -26.31 -14.86 -20.44
N ALA A 149 -26.96 -13.81 -20.96
CA ALA A 149 -26.56 -13.14 -22.19
C ALA A 149 -25.57 -11.98 -21.98
N THR A 150 -25.21 -11.66 -20.73
CA THR A 150 -24.30 -10.55 -20.39
C THR A 150 -22.85 -11.01 -20.27
N ASP A 151 -21.94 -10.05 -20.31
CA ASP A 151 -20.49 -10.30 -20.19
C ASP A 151 -20.14 -10.63 -18.75
N ASN A 152 -19.77 -11.89 -18.49
CA ASN A 152 -19.46 -12.38 -17.16
C ASN A 152 -18.08 -11.91 -16.66
N SER A 153 -17.28 -11.21 -17.47
CA SER A 153 -16.05 -10.56 -17.00
C SER A 153 -16.32 -9.22 -16.30
N VAL A 154 -17.58 -8.76 -16.22
CA VAL A 154 -17.97 -7.47 -15.65
C VAL A 154 -18.69 -7.70 -14.31
N ALA A 155 -18.07 -7.28 -13.20
CA ALA A 155 -18.61 -7.46 -11.84
C ALA A 155 -20.06 -6.97 -11.66
N ALA A 156 -20.43 -5.86 -12.31
CA ALA A 156 -21.79 -5.32 -12.23
C ALA A 156 -22.88 -6.27 -12.80
N ASN A 157 -22.50 -7.22 -13.67
CA ASN A 157 -23.40 -8.24 -14.20
C ASN A 157 -23.60 -9.41 -13.22
N TRP A 158 -22.89 -9.44 -12.10
CA TRP A 158 -23.06 -10.43 -11.05
C TRP A 158 -23.83 -9.85 -9.85
N GLY A 159 -24.50 -10.72 -9.11
CA GLY A 159 -25.26 -10.35 -7.91
C GLY A 159 -25.33 -11.51 -6.93
N ALA A 160 -25.50 -11.20 -5.64
CA ALA A 160 -25.78 -12.22 -4.63
C ALA A 160 -27.15 -12.84 -4.86
N SER A 161 -27.29 -14.16 -4.75
CA SER A 161 -28.56 -14.87 -4.95
C SER A 161 -29.67 -14.35 -4.04
N VAL A 162 -30.85 -14.06 -4.59
CA VAL A 162 -32.02 -13.56 -3.85
C VAL A 162 -32.88 -14.74 -3.39
N GLY A 163 -33.03 -14.89 -2.07
CA GLY A 163 -33.80 -15.99 -1.47
C GLY A 163 -33.04 -17.32 -1.35
N GLY A 164 -31.72 -17.29 -1.59
CA GLY A 164 -30.80 -18.43 -1.51
C GLY A 164 -30.30 -18.88 -2.88
N PRO A 165 -29.26 -19.75 -2.89
CA PRO A 165 -28.62 -20.23 -4.12
C PRO A 165 -29.57 -21.02 -5.02
N THR A 166 -29.30 -21.02 -6.33
CA THR A 166 -30.20 -21.57 -7.36
C THR A 166 -29.60 -22.74 -8.18
N PRO A 167 -28.93 -23.73 -7.55
CA PRO A 167 -28.25 -24.77 -8.31
C PRO A 167 -29.25 -25.61 -9.13
N LYS A 168 -28.91 -25.77 -10.41
CA LYS A 168 -29.70 -26.37 -11.49
C LYS A 168 -31.02 -25.65 -11.79
N ALA A 169 -31.12 -24.36 -11.49
CA ALA A 169 -32.30 -23.55 -11.76
C ALA A 169 -31.90 -22.22 -12.42
N GLU A 170 -32.91 -21.46 -12.85
CA GLU A 170 -32.69 -20.10 -13.35
C GLU A 170 -32.24 -19.21 -12.19
N ASN A 171 -31.14 -18.48 -12.38
CA ASN A 171 -30.61 -17.53 -11.40
C ASN A 171 -31.70 -16.57 -10.94
N SER A 172 -31.69 -16.26 -9.65
CA SER A 172 -32.76 -15.50 -8.99
C SER A 172 -33.00 -14.14 -9.65
N TRP A 173 -31.96 -13.52 -10.20
CA TRP A 173 -31.97 -12.21 -10.86
C TRP A 173 -32.74 -12.16 -12.19
N LEU A 174 -32.77 -13.24 -12.98
CA LEU A 174 -33.30 -13.18 -14.35
C LEU A 174 -34.81 -12.92 -14.40
N SER A 175 -35.53 -13.33 -13.35
CA SER A 175 -36.99 -13.18 -13.23
C SER A 175 -37.44 -11.96 -12.44
N LEU A 176 -36.51 -11.20 -11.86
CA LEU A 176 -36.80 -10.04 -11.04
C LEU A 176 -36.73 -8.77 -11.87
N GLU A 177 -37.82 -8.01 -11.91
CA GLU A 177 -37.78 -6.62 -12.36
C GLU A 177 -37.60 -5.76 -11.11
N LEU A 178 -36.41 -5.76 -10.48
CA LEU A 178 -36.15 -4.89 -9.32
C LEU A 178 -36.21 -3.40 -9.68
N PRO A 179 -36.44 -2.50 -8.71
CA PRO A 179 -36.23 -1.08 -8.92
C PRO A 179 -34.76 -0.80 -9.28
N VAL A 180 -34.52 0.29 -9.99
CA VAL A 180 -33.16 0.77 -10.30
C VAL A 180 -32.98 2.16 -9.72
N ILE A 181 -31.92 2.33 -8.92
CA ILE A 181 -31.49 3.62 -8.40
C ILE A 181 -30.42 4.15 -9.36
N ASN A 182 -30.80 5.08 -10.24
CA ASN A 182 -29.90 5.61 -11.27
C ASN A 182 -28.90 6.63 -10.71
N SER A 183 -29.31 7.38 -9.69
CA SER A 183 -28.45 8.33 -8.98
C SER A 183 -29.03 8.68 -7.62
N VAL A 184 -28.15 9.10 -6.70
CA VAL A 184 -28.49 9.72 -5.41
C VAL A 184 -27.69 11.02 -5.31
N SER A 185 -28.31 12.09 -4.81
CA SER A 185 -27.61 13.36 -4.58
C SER A 185 -26.61 13.26 -3.45
N ASP A 186 -25.43 13.85 -3.66
CA ASP A 186 -24.40 13.99 -2.64
C ASP A 186 -24.40 15.42 -2.04
N PRO A 187 -24.71 15.60 -0.74
CA PRO A 187 -24.75 16.92 -0.12
C PRO A 187 -23.35 17.46 0.22
N GLU A 188 -23.01 18.62 -0.33
CA GLU A 188 -21.71 19.28 -0.11
C GLU A 188 -21.82 20.51 0.81
N ASP A 189 -20.78 20.77 1.60
CA ASP A 189 -20.61 22.02 2.38
C ASP A 189 -21.77 22.36 3.35
N ILE A 190 -22.40 21.36 3.95
CA ILE A 190 -23.62 21.51 4.75
C ILE A 190 -23.37 22.29 6.04
N THR A 191 -24.16 23.35 6.28
CA THR A 191 -24.08 24.16 7.51
C THR A 191 -25.13 23.79 8.56
N ALA A 192 -24.89 24.12 9.83
CA ALA A 192 -25.73 23.70 10.96
C ALA A 192 -27.17 24.28 11.00
N VAL A 193 -27.54 25.12 10.04
CA VAL A 193 -28.89 25.71 9.93
C VAL A 193 -29.66 25.19 8.72
N GLU A 194 -29.04 24.35 7.90
CA GLU A 194 -29.59 23.90 6.63
C GLU A 194 -30.43 22.63 6.80
N THR A 195 -31.61 22.63 6.20
CA THR A 195 -32.33 21.38 5.92
C THR A 195 -31.81 20.83 4.61
N VAL A 196 -31.35 19.59 4.63
CA VAL A 196 -30.75 18.92 3.46
C VAL A 196 -31.84 18.19 2.70
N VAL A 197 -31.88 18.38 1.38
CA VAL A 197 -32.76 17.64 0.48
C VAL A 197 -31.93 16.52 -0.15
N ILE A 198 -32.35 15.27 0.03
CA ILE A 198 -31.81 14.13 -0.69
C ILE A 198 -32.76 13.82 -1.85
N SER A 199 -32.22 13.74 -3.05
CA SER A 199 -32.93 13.31 -4.25
C SER A 199 -32.35 12.01 -4.79
N ALA A 200 -33.20 11.14 -5.34
CA ALA A 200 -32.80 9.96 -6.07
C ALA A 200 -33.61 9.81 -7.35
N GLU A 201 -32.95 9.48 -8.46
CA GLU A 201 -33.60 9.14 -9.72
C GLU A 201 -33.88 7.64 -9.74
N LEU A 202 -35.17 7.27 -9.73
CA LEU A 202 -35.61 5.90 -9.52
C LEU A 202 -36.48 5.42 -10.67
N THR A 203 -36.15 4.29 -11.27
CA THR A 203 -37.02 3.63 -12.25
C THR A 203 -37.57 2.32 -11.70
N ASN A 204 -38.79 1.98 -12.09
CA ASN A 204 -39.47 0.73 -11.68
C ASN A 204 -39.67 0.60 -10.15
N ALA A 205 -39.76 1.73 -9.43
CA ALA A 205 -40.05 1.77 -8.00
C ALA A 205 -41.53 2.10 -7.74
N ASP A 206 -42.21 1.29 -6.93
CA ASP A 206 -43.55 1.60 -6.42
C ASP A 206 -43.50 2.52 -5.19
N SER A 207 -42.41 2.46 -4.43
CA SER A 207 -42.18 3.30 -3.25
C SER A 207 -40.69 3.51 -3.00
N ALA A 208 -40.36 4.62 -2.33
CA ALA A 208 -39.00 4.94 -1.94
C ALA A 208 -38.94 5.50 -0.51
N ALA A 209 -37.85 5.21 0.18
CA ALA A 209 -37.60 5.71 1.52
C ALA A 209 -36.15 6.19 1.66
N LEU A 210 -35.97 7.28 2.39
CA LEU A 210 -34.69 7.74 2.89
C LEU A 210 -34.55 7.20 4.31
N VAL A 211 -33.53 6.36 4.54
CA VAL A 211 -33.15 5.91 5.87
C VAL A 211 -31.91 6.66 6.28
N PHE A 212 -31.97 7.41 7.38
CA PHE A 212 -30.81 8.18 7.85
C PHE A 212 -30.63 8.06 9.36
N ARG A 213 -29.40 8.31 9.81
CA ARG A 213 -29.04 8.42 11.23
C ARG A 213 -28.09 9.57 11.44
N VAL A 214 -28.20 10.17 12.62
CA VAL A 214 -27.31 11.26 13.08
C VAL A 214 -26.39 10.68 14.13
N MET A 215 -25.09 10.80 13.92
CA MET A 215 -24.05 10.12 14.71
C MET A 215 -24.33 8.60 14.76
N PHE A 216 -24.40 8.03 15.96
CA PHE A 216 -24.68 6.61 16.22
C PHE A 216 -26.07 6.41 16.85
N ASN A 217 -26.98 7.36 16.66
CA ASN A 217 -28.36 7.22 17.11
C ASN A 217 -29.14 6.24 16.23
N ALA A 218 -30.32 5.83 16.70
CA ALA A 218 -31.22 4.97 15.93
C ALA A 218 -31.63 5.60 14.58
N GLU A 219 -31.85 4.73 13.59
CA GLU A 219 -32.30 5.13 12.26
C GLU A 219 -33.66 5.83 12.28
N GLN A 220 -33.81 6.76 11.34
CA GLN A 220 -35.04 7.46 11.03
C GLN A 220 -35.39 7.16 9.57
N VAL A 221 -36.65 6.78 9.34
CA VAL A 221 -37.16 6.45 8.01
C VAL A 221 -38.12 7.55 7.57
N VAL A 222 -37.87 8.13 6.40
CA VAL A 222 -38.69 9.17 5.79
C VAL A 222 -39.09 8.73 4.39
N ALA A 223 -40.38 8.73 4.09
CA ALA A 223 -40.84 8.42 2.74
C ALA A 223 -40.33 9.48 1.74
N MET A 224 -39.72 9.02 0.65
CA MET A 224 -39.37 9.89 -0.47
C MET A 224 -40.55 9.99 -1.43
N ASN A 225 -40.75 11.16 -2.03
CA ASN A 225 -41.91 11.42 -2.89
C ASN A 225 -41.50 12.12 -4.19
N ASP A 226 -42.11 11.70 -5.29
CA ASP A 226 -42.11 12.37 -6.60
C ASP A 226 -43.48 13.07 -6.79
N SER A 227 -43.61 14.27 -6.23
CA SER A 227 -44.88 14.97 -6.04
C SER A 227 -44.85 16.46 -6.40
N GLY A 228 -43.70 16.98 -6.84
CA GLY A 228 -43.41 18.41 -7.01
C GLY A 228 -43.44 19.19 -5.70
N THR A 229 -43.13 18.55 -4.56
CA THR A 229 -43.12 19.17 -3.23
C THR A 229 -41.95 18.67 -2.36
N SER A 230 -41.66 19.36 -1.25
CA SER A 230 -40.63 18.95 -0.27
C SER A 230 -39.19 18.85 -0.82
N GLY A 231 -38.86 19.62 -1.85
CA GLY A 231 -37.54 19.63 -2.48
C GLY A 231 -37.56 19.12 -3.91
N ASP A 232 -38.57 18.34 -4.27
CA ASP A 232 -38.84 17.92 -5.65
C ASP A 232 -39.42 19.07 -6.48
N ALA A 233 -38.82 19.31 -7.64
CA ALA A 233 -39.16 20.40 -8.55
C ALA A 233 -40.33 20.06 -9.50
N VAL A 234 -40.49 18.80 -9.90
CA VAL A 234 -41.45 18.39 -10.94
C VAL A 234 -42.07 17.04 -10.58
N ALA A 235 -43.38 17.03 -10.33
CA ALA A 235 -44.09 15.80 -10.06
C ALA A 235 -44.14 14.84 -11.26
N GLY A 236 -43.89 13.55 -11.01
CA GLY A 236 -43.98 12.46 -11.97
C GLY A 236 -42.81 12.40 -12.95
N ASP A 237 -41.63 12.86 -12.57
CA ASP A 237 -40.43 12.83 -13.39
C ASP A 237 -39.40 11.78 -12.95
N ASP A 238 -39.80 10.84 -12.09
CA ASP A 238 -38.98 9.75 -11.55
C ASP A 238 -37.87 10.23 -10.60
N VAL A 239 -37.89 11.51 -10.16
CA VAL A 239 -36.99 12.04 -9.12
C VAL A 239 -37.71 12.13 -7.78
N PHE A 240 -37.36 11.23 -6.87
CA PHE A 240 -37.92 11.16 -5.54
C PHE A 240 -37.09 11.99 -4.56
N THR A 241 -37.74 12.77 -3.69
CA THR A 241 -37.03 13.57 -2.66
C THR A 241 -37.53 13.34 -1.24
N ALA A 242 -36.61 13.48 -0.28
CA ALA A 242 -36.90 13.60 1.16
C ALA A 242 -35.96 14.62 1.81
N GLN A 243 -36.33 15.07 3.02
CA GLN A 243 -35.58 16.09 3.76
C GLN A 243 -35.02 15.56 5.06
N ILE A 244 -33.75 15.88 5.33
CA ILE A 244 -33.11 15.69 6.62
C ILE A 244 -33.09 17.06 7.33
N PRO A 245 -33.68 17.18 8.54
CA PRO A 245 -33.65 18.42 9.31
C PRO A 245 -32.21 18.89 9.61
N ALA A 246 -32.04 20.18 9.92
CA ALA A 246 -30.75 20.73 10.30
C ALA A 246 -30.15 20.02 11.53
N GLN A 247 -28.86 19.71 11.47
CA GLN A 247 -28.09 19.07 12.55
C GLN A 247 -27.03 20.03 13.09
N ALA A 248 -26.43 19.72 14.25
CA ALA A 248 -25.44 20.59 14.87
C ALA A 248 -24.08 20.52 14.15
N ALA A 249 -23.31 21.61 14.22
CA ALA A 249 -21.97 21.66 13.64
C ALA A 249 -21.06 20.55 14.20
N GLY A 250 -20.40 19.81 13.32
CA GLY A 250 -19.54 18.67 13.64
C GLY A 250 -20.28 17.33 13.76
N GLU A 251 -21.60 17.28 13.59
CA GLU A 251 -22.34 16.01 13.57
C GLU A 251 -22.20 15.32 12.20
N LEU A 252 -21.98 14.01 12.25
CA LEU A 252 -22.07 13.10 11.11
C LEU A 252 -23.53 12.78 10.83
N VAL A 253 -23.93 12.84 9.56
CA VAL A 253 -25.19 12.28 9.07
C VAL A 253 -24.87 11.21 8.04
N ARG A 254 -25.43 10.01 8.25
CA ARG A 254 -25.33 8.89 7.32
C ARG A 254 -26.71 8.52 6.82
N PHE A 255 -26.83 8.23 5.53
CA PHE A 255 -28.11 7.90 4.91
C PHE A 255 -27.97 6.90 3.76
N ARG A 256 -29.05 6.16 3.49
CA ARG A 256 -29.23 5.33 2.30
C ARG A 256 -30.61 5.55 1.72
N VAL A 257 -30.74 5.30 0.43
CA VAL A 257 -32.04 5.30 -0.27
C VAL A 257 -32.47 3.86 -0.48
N GLU A 258 -33.71 3.54 -0.08
CA GLU A 258 -34.35 2.26 -0.33
C GLU A 258 -35.43 2.46 -1.39
N ALA A 259 -35.38 1.69 -2.49
CA ALA A 259 -36.40 1.68 -3.53
C ALA A 259 -37.04 0.29 -3.61
N SER A 260 -38.38 0.23 -3.61
CA SER A 260 -39.11 -1.04 -3.56
C SER A 260 -40.20 -1.12 -4.63
N ASN A 261 -40.44 -2.34 -5.12
CA ASN A 261 -41.63 -2.71 -5.89
C ASN A 261 -42.13 -4.11 -5.44
N THR A 262 -42.93 -4.78 -6.26
CA THR A 262 -43.46 -6.13 -5.92
C THR A 262 -42.41 -7.23 -5.91
N ASP A 263 -41.29 -7.04 -6.60
CA ASP A 263 -40.26 -8.06 -6.81
C ASP A 263 -39.14 -7.94 -5.77
N GLY A 264 -38.95 -6.76 -5.17
CA GLY A 264 -38.04 -6.60 -4.05
C GLY A 264 -37.73 -5.15 -3.69
N THR A 265 -36.72 -4.99 -2.84
CA THR A 265 -36.12 -3.71 -2.46
C THR A 265 -34.67 -3.70 -2.86
N VAL A 266 -34.19 -2.58 -3.37
CA VAL A 266 -32.76 -2.29 -3.60
C VAL A 266 -32.36 -1.04 -2.83
N THR A 267 -31.08 -0.90 -2.58
CA THR A 267 -30.51 0.18 -1.77
C THR A 267 -29.42 0.93 -2.52
N SER A 268 -29.19 2.18 -2.11
CA SER A 268 -28.00 2.96 -2.47
C SER A 268 -27.43 3.61 -1.20
N PRO A 269 -26.19 3.27 -0.77
CA PRO A 269 -25.31 2.25 -1.38
C PRO A 269 -25.96 0.87 -1.44
N ALA A 270 -25.51 0.01 -2.36
CA ALA A 270 -26.12 -1.31 -2.55
C ALA A 270 -25.82 -2.20 -1.33
N ASP A 271 -26.72 -3.13 -0.99
CA ASP A 271 -26.51 -4.08 0.12
C ASP A 271 -25.28 -4.99 -0.07
N SER A 272 -24.73 -5.03 -1.28
CA SER A 272 -23.52 -5.76 -1.63
C SER A 272 -22.26 -4.88 -1.69
N ASP A 273 -22.36 -3.62 -1.28
CA ASP A 273 -21.25 -2.68 -1.17
C ASP A 273 -20.58 -2.84 0.21
N SER A 274 -19.31 -2.44 0.34
CA SER A 274 -18.59 -2.49 1.62
C SER A 274 -19.03 -1.38 2.59
N VAL A 275 -19.72 -0.35 2.08
CA VAL A 275 -20.31 0.75 2.87
C VAL A 275 -21.83 0.66 2.93
N ASP A 276 -22.39 0.92 4.12
CA ASP A 276 -23.86 0.84 4.33
C ASP A 276 -24.59 2.16 4.03
N TYR A 277 -23.85 3.28 3.99
CA TYR A 277 -24.44 4.61 3.88
C TYR A 277 -23.59 5.56 3.05
N HIS A 278 -24.26 6.43 2.31
CA HIS A 278 -23.74 7.75 1.96
C HIS A 278 -23.67 8.62 3.22
N GLY A 279 -22.99 9.76 3.17
CA GLY A 279 -23.01 10.66 4.31
C GLY A 279 -22.43 12.03 4.07
N TYR A 280 -22.61 12.90 5.05
CA TYR A 280 -21.95 14.20 5.12
C TYR A 280 -21.66 14.55 6.58
N VAL A 281 -20.69 15.43 6.79
CA VAL A 281 -20.40 16.04 8.09
C VAL A 281 -20.86 17.48 8.08
N VAL A 282 -21.65 17.90 9.07
CA VAL A 282 -22.06 19.30 9.18
C VAL A 282 -20.83 20.15 9.50
N GLN A 283 -20.57 21.16 8.68
CA GLN A 283 -19.42 22.04 8.81
C GLN A 283 -19.34 22.67 10.20
N LYS A 284 -18.11 22.65 10.73
CA LYS A 284 -17.73 23.30 11.98
C LYS A 284 -16.55 24.21 11.69
N ASP A 285 -16.63 25.44 12.16
CA ASP A 285 -15.50 26.37 12.08
C ASP A 285 -14.33 25.81 12.91
N ILE A 286 -13.25 25.48 12.22
CA ILE A 286 -12.01 24.97 12.82
C ILE A 286 -10.88 25.88 12.40
N ASP A 287 -10.20 26.44 13.39
CA ASP A 287 -9.03 27.30 13.21
C ASP A 287 -7.78 26.40 13.22
N THR A 288 -7.27 26.11 12.02
CA THR A 288 -6.06 25.32 11.77
C THR A 288 -5.58 25.50 10.33
N GLU A 289 -4.28 25.36 10.10
CA GLU A 289 -3.67 25.28 8.76
C GLU A 289 -3.40 23.83 8.33
N LEU A 290 -3.65 22.87 9.22
CA LEU A 290 -3.46 21.45 8.94
C LEU A 290 -4.68 20.85 8.25
N PRO A 291 -4.51 19.81 7.43
CA PRO A 291 -5.64 19.01 7.00
C PRO A 291 -6.34 18.41 8.23
N VAL A 292 -7.67 18.37 8.19
CA VAL A 292 -8.53 17.92 9.28
C VAL A 292 -9.16 16.59 8.93
N LEU A 293 -8.76 15.53 9.63
CA LEU A 293 -9.38 14.22 9.50
C LEU A 293 -10.51 14.12 10.53
N GLN A 294 -11.72 13.82 10.06
CA GLN A 294 -12.86 13.54 10.92
C GLN A 294 -12.97 12.03 11.12
N TRP A 295 -12.82 11.59 12.37
CA TRP A 295 -12.99 10.21 12.78
C TRP A 295 -14.23 10.10 13.67
N PHE A 296 -15.20 9.30 13.26
CA PHE A 296 -16.38 9.02 14.07
C PHE A 296 -16.36 7.58 14.53
N MET A 297 -16.66 7.38 15.80
CA MET A 297 -16.73 6.05 16.41
C MET A 297 -17.82 6.05 17.46
N ASP A 298 -18.58 4.96 17.56
CA ASP A 298 -19.58 4.82 18.61
C ASP A 298 -18.87 4.94 19.98
N PRO A 299 -19.36 5.78 20.91
CA PRO A 299 -18.77 5.90 22.23
C PRO A 299 -18.59 4.58 22.99
N SER A 300 -19.46 3.57 22.78
CA SER A 300 -19.27 2.26 23.40
C SER A 300 -18.12 1.49 22.78
N GLU A 301 -17.99 1.51 21.46
CA GLU A 301 -16.89 0.86 20.72
C GLU A 301 -15.55 1.52 21.07
N TYR A 302 -15.50 2.86 21.14
CA TYR A 302 -14.29 3.54 21.59
C TYR A 302 -13.89 3.18 23.02
N THR A 303 -14.88 3.06 23.92
CA THR A 303 -14.63 2.64 25.30
C THR A 303 -14.08 1.21 25.35
N ASP A 304 -14.69 0.31 24.59
CA ASP A 304 -14.26 -1.08 24.47
C ASP A 304 -12.85 -1.20 23.91
N MET A 305 -12.54 -0.44 22.85
CA MET A 305 -11.20 -0.35 22.26
C MET A 305 -10.14 0.01 23.31
N MET A 306 -10.44 1.01 24.12
CA MET A 306 -9.52 1.56 25.11
C MET A 306 -9.39 0.68 26.37
N GLU A 307 -10.43 -0.09 26.72
CA GLU A 307 -10.44 -0.91 27.94
C GLU A 307 -10.01 -2.36 27.68
N ASN A 308 -10.37 -2.94 26.54
CA ASN A 308 -10.22 -4.37 26.25
C ASN A 308 -9.27 -4.66 25.09
N HIS A 309 -9.15 -3.76 24.10
CA HIS A 309 -8.40 -3.99 22.86
C HIS A 309 -7.14 -3.11 22.71
N THR A 310 -6.55 -2.68 23.84
CA THR A 310 -5.31 -1.87 23.79
C THR A 310 -4.10 -2.68 23.34
N HIS A 311 -4.07 -3.99 23.58
CA HIS A 311 -2.90 -4.87 23.36
C HIS A 311 -3.17 -6.02 22.39
N ASP A 312 -4.25 -5.95 21.64
CA ASP A 312 -4.52 -6.79 20.48
C ASP A 312 -4.73 -5.91 19.23
N ASP A 313 -4.88 -6.56 18.08
CA ASP A 313 -5.11 -5.92 16.79
C ASP A 313 -6.58 -6.06 16.36
N GLU A 314 -7.51 -6.12 17.32
CA GLU A 314 -8.94 -6.20 17.02
C GLU A 314 -9.40 -4.90 16.33
N LYS A 315 -9.93 -5.05 15.11
CA LYS A 315 -10.37 -3.96 14.24
C LYS A 315 -11.84 -3.62 14.50
N LEU A 316 -12.11 -2.44 15.05
CA LEU A 316 -13.45 -1.99 15.41
C LEU A 316 -14.03 -1.02 14.37
N PRO A 317 -15.36 -0.99 14.18
CA PRO A 317 -15.99 -0.13 13.18
C PRO A 317 -15.87 1.36 13.52
N CYS A 318 -15.61 2.16 12.50
CA CYS A 318 -15.60 3.62 12.55
C CYS A 318 -16.05 4.22 11.22
N VAL A 319 -16.10 5.55 11.15
CA VAL A 319 -16.37 6.30 9.93
C VAL A 319 -15.28 7.34 9.77
N ILE A 320 -14.71 7.41 8.57
CA ILE A 320 -13.71 8.41 8.21
C ILE A 320 -14.38 9.43 7.29
N ALA A 321 -14.10 10.71 7.50
CA ALA A 321 -14.56 11.75 6.60
C ALA A 321 -13.48 12.81 6.38
N TYR A 322 -13.42 13.29 5.14
CA TYR A 322 -12.54 14.38 4.73
C TYR A 322 -13.21 15.20 3.63
N GLY A 323 -13.20 16.53 3.77
CA GLY A 323 -13.97 17.40 2.88
C GLY A 323 -15.45 17.04 2.90
N ASN A 324 -16.00 16.68 1.74
CA ASN A 324 -17.38 16.22 1.58
C ASN A 324 -17.51 14.69 1.56
N GLU A 325 -16.40 13.95 1.53
CA GLU A 325 -16.43 12.49 1.43
C GLU A 325 -16.61 11.85 2.81
N VAL A 326 -17.48 10.84 2.87
CA VAL A 326 -17.75 10.03 4.06
C VAL A 326 -17.60 8.57 3.70
N PHE A 327 -16.72 7.88 4.41
CA PHE A 327 -16.42 6.47 4.26
C PHE A 327 -16.95 5.74 5.50
N ASP A 328 -18.16 5.21 5.39
CA ASP A 328 -18.77 4.35 6.42
C ASP A 328 -18.09 2.98 6.47
N ASN A 329 -18.20 2.26 7.58
CA ASN A 329 -17.60 0.92 7.76
C ASN A 329 -16.06 0.82 7.63
N ALA A 330 -15.34 1.94 7.69
CA ALA A 330 -13.90 1.93 7.92
C ALA A 330 -13.57 1.23 9.26
N ARG A 331 -12.35 0.72 9.41
CA ARG A 331 -11.93 0.00 10.61
C ARG A 331 -10.78 0.71 11.31
N VAL A 332 -10.76 0.64 12.64
CA VAL A 332 -9.71 1.23 13.47
C VAL A 332 -9.24 0.27 14.54
N HIS A 333 -7.94 0.25 14.80
CA HIS A 333 -7.38 -0.38 15.99
C HIS A 333 -6.24 0.46 16.58
N ILE A 334 -5.93 0.24 17.86
CA ILE A 334 -4.77 0.85 18.51
C ILE A 334 -3.53 0.14 17.98
N LYS A 335 -2.50 0.89 17.53
CA LYS A 335 -1.30 0.30 16.93
C LYS A 335 -0.02 0.44 17.76
N GLY A 336 0.97 -0.35 17.38
CA GLY A 336 2.35 -0.29 17.87
C GLY A 336 2.67 -1.37 18.90
N THR A 337 3.67 -1.16 19.76
CA THR A 337 4.05 -2.15 20.78
C THR A 337 4.13 -1.51 22.16
N THR A 338 5.16 -0.69 22.38
CA THR A 338 5.32 0.08 23.61
C THR A 338 4.41 1.30 23.65
N THR A 339 4.17 1.91 22.48
CA THR A 339 3.33 3.10 22.25
C THR A 339 1.87 2.91 22.64
N ARG A 340 1.37 1.66 22.65
CA ARG A 340 0.04 1.29 23.13
C ARG A 340 -0.23 1.74 24.57
N ASN A 341 0.81 1.93 25.37
CA ASN A 341 0.68 2.36 26.77
C ASN A 341 0.75 3.90 26.96
N LEU A 342 0.93 4.68 25.90
CA LEU A 342 1.00 6.14 25.98
C LEU A 342 -0.37 6.73 26.27
N THR A 343 -0.42 7.93 26.87
CA THR A 343 -1.69 8.61 27.17
C THR A 343 -2.50 8.86 25.90
N GLN A 344 -1.87 9.49 24.90
CA GLN A 344 -2.41 9.63 23.56
C GLN A 344 -1.97 8.42 22.71
N LYS A 345 -2.93 7.60 22.27
CA LYS A 345 -2.70 6.38 21.51
C LYS A 345 -2.42 6.69 20.04
N ALA A 346 -1.70 5.80 19.37
CA ALA A 346 -1.61 5.77 17.91
C ALA A 346 -2.66 4.81 17.35
N PHE A 347 -3.14 5.08 16.14
CA PHE A 347 -4.16 4.27 15.47
C PHE A 347 -3.70 3.82 14.09
N ALA A 348 -4.19 2.66 13.66
CA ALA A 348 -4.19 2.22 12.27
C ALA A 348 -5.63 2.22 11.78
N ILE A 349 -5.82 2.66 10.54
CA ILE A 349 -7.13 2.81 9.89
C ILE A 349 -7.11 2.06 8.58
N ASP A 350 -8.09 1.18 8.39
CA ASP A 350 -8.39 0.53 7.12
C ASP A 350 -9.63 1.18 6.52
N MET A 351 -9.53 1.55 5.24
CA MET A 351 -10.66 2.00 4.47
C MET A 351 -11.58 0.81 4.12
N PRO A 352 -12.87 1.05 3.87
CA PRO A 352 -13.75 0.02 3.35
C PRO A 352 -13.21 -0.50 2.02
N GLU A 353 -13.41 -1.79 1.77
CA GLU A 353 -12.92 -2.43 0.57
C GLU A 353 -13.45 -1.78 -0.70
N GLY A 354 -12.58 -1.54 -1.69
CA GLY A 354 -12.93 -0.80 -2.91
C GLY A 354 -12.89 0.72 -2.77
N TYR A 355 -12.67 1.27 -1.56
CA TYR A 355 -12.58 2.70 -1.31
C TYR A 355 -11.17 3.11 -0.93
N LYS A 356 -10.75 4.29 -1.43
CA LYS A 356 -9.48 4.92 -1.08
C LYS A 356 -9.71 6.35 -0.66
N LEU A 357 -8.82 6.85 0.19
CA LEU A 357 -8.85 8.20 0.71
C LEU A 357 -7.83 9.08 -0.02
N GLN A 358 -8.31 10.15 -0.66
CA GLN A 358 -7.48 11.29 -1.04
C GLN A 358 -7.46 12.30 0.11
N TYR A 359 -6.31 12.46 0.79
CA TYR A 359 -6.22 13.29 2.00
C TYR A 359 -5.20 14.42 1.87
N GLY A 360 -5.64 15.68 2.05
CA GLY A 360 -4.74 16.84 1.96
C GLY A 360 -4.06 16.94 0.58
N ASP A 361 -2.77 17.30 0.60
CA ASP A 361 -1.94 17.40 -0.60
C ASP A 361 -1.18 16.08 -0.89
N MET A 362 -1.76 14.94 -0.55
CA MET A 362 -1.16 13.64 -0.87
C MET A 362 -1.07 13.45 -2.40
N GLU A 363 0.04 12.87 -2.84
CA GLU A 363 0.38 12.52 -4.22
C GLU A 363 -0.39 11.30 -4.72
N ARG A 364 -0.90 10.46 -3.81
CA ARG A 364 -1.65 9.24 -4.11
C ARG A 364 -2.66 8.93 -3.01
N GLU A 365 -3.76 8.31 -3.41
CA GLU A 365 -4.82 7.81 -2.54
C GLU A 365 -4.37 6.56 -1.77
N VAL A 366 -4.91 6.35 -0.58
CA VAL A 366 -4.56 5.22 0.31
C VAL A 366 -5.80 4.47 0.79
N ASP A 367 -5.67 3.15 0.92
CA ASP A 367 -6.66 2.25 1.52
C ASP A 367 -6.30 1.84 2.96
N GLU A 368 -5.04 1.99 3.38
CA GLU A 368 -4.59 1.83 4.77
C GLU A 368 -3.67 2.99 5.19
N PHE A 369 -3.84 3.48 6.42
CA PHE A 369 -2.94 4.51 6.95
C PHE A 369 -2.84 4.51 8.48
N HIS A 370 -1.78 5.15 8.95
CA HIS A 370 -1.45 5.30 10.36
C HIS A 370 -1.63 6.73 10.86
N LEU A 371 -2.18 6.84 12.06
CA LEU A 371 -2.21 8.06 12.85
C LEU A 371 -1.25 7.88 14.04
N ASN A 372 -0.01 8.30 13.85
CA ASN A 372 1.02 8.22 14.88
C ASN A 372 0.87 9.36 15.91
N SER A 373 0.85 8.98 17.18
CA SER A 373 0.75 9.90 18.30
C SER A 373 2.01 10.77 18.41
N THR A 374 1.83 12.07 18.61
CA THR A 374 2.94 12.99 18.87
C THR A 374 3.37 12.98 20.35
N TYR A 375 2.92 12.02 21.15
CA TYR A 375 3.20 12.03 22.59
C TYR A 375 4.64 11.67 22.93
N LEU A 376 5.29 10.81 22.12
CA LEU A 376 6.72 10.53 22.24
C LEU A 376 7.54 11.76 21.83
N ASP A 377 7.23 12.30 20.66
CA ASP A 377 7.82 13.53 20.16
C ASP A 377 7.23 14.76 20.85
N SER A 378 7.79 15.11 22.01
CA SER A 378 7.42 16.33 22.73
C SER A 378 7.56 17.62 21.92
N THR A 379 8.33 17.64 20.82
CA THR A 379 8.39 18.80 19.90
C THR A 379 7.13 18.88 19.03
N GLY A 380 6.51 17.74 18.76
CA GLY A 380 5.35 17.57 17.91
C GLY A 380 5.64 17.69 16.43
N ILE A 381 6.91 17.84 15.99
CA ILE A 381 7.30 18.09 14.59
C ILE A 381 8.63 17.45 14.13
N ALA A 382 9.44 16.89 15.04
CA ALA A 382 10.79 16.42 14.72
C ALA A 382 10.79 15.23 13.75
N ASP A 383 9.79 14.36 13.89
CA ASP A 383 9.54 13.23 13.00
C ASP A 383 9.26 13.71 11.57
N VAL A 384 8.29 14.60 11.38
CA VAL A 384 7.88 15.11 10.07
C VAL A 384 8.96 16.00 9.45
N LEU A 385 9.75 16.71 10.26
CA LEU A 385 10.92 17.43 9.75
C LEU A 385 11.94 16.47 9.12
N SER A 386 12.14 15.29 9.73
CA SER A 386 13.00 14.23 9.19
C SER A 386 12.43 13.59 7.92
N TRP A 387 11.12 13.34 7.89
CA TRP A 387 10.43 12.83 6.69
C TRP A 387 10.43 13.82 5.53
N ARG A 388 10.27 15.13 5.79
CA ARG A 388 10.41 16.18 4.77
C ARG A 388 11.79 16.16 4.11
N LEU A 389 12.85 15.93 4.89
CA LEU A 389 14.20 15.78 4.33
C LEU A 389 14.33 14.52 3.48
N ALA A 390 13.80 13.37 3.94
CA ALA A 390 13.83 12.13 3.14
C ALA A 390 13.13 12.32 1.78
N LYS A 391 11.97 13.00 1.78
CA LYS A 391 11.25 13.39 0.55
C LYS A 391 12.09 14.30 -0.34
N GLU A 392 12.65 15.36 0.21
CA GLU A 392 13.46 16.35 -0.52
C GLU A 392 14.74 15.74 -1.13
N ILE A 393 15.34 14.76 -0.46
CA ILE A 393 16.50 14.01 -0.98
C ILE A 393 16.10 13.12 -2.17
N GLY A 394 14.83 12.74 -2.28
CA GLY A 394 14.30 11.82 -3.29
C GLY A 394 14.35 10.35 -2.87
N MET A 395 14.21 10.06 -1.58
CA MET A 395 14.12 8.68 -1.09
C MET A 395 12.72 8.10 -1.37
N PRO A 396 12.59 6.80 -1.70
CA PRO A 396 11.30 6.14 -1.89
C PRO A 396 10.65 5.92 -0.52
N ILE A 397 9.82 6.85 -0.08
CA ILE A 397 9.16 6.82 1.24
C ILE A 397 7.64 6.89 1.09
N SER A 398 6.94 6.42 2.12
CA SER A 398 5.52 6.71 2.31
C SER A 398 5.30 8.20 2.57
N GLN A 399 4.08 8.66 2.31
CA GLN A 399 3.69 10.04 2.56
C GLN A 399 3.43 10.28 4.05
N VAL A 400 4.14 11.24 4.63
CA VAL A 400 4.08 11.52 6.07
C VAL A 400 3.97 13.02 6.33
N PHE A 401 2.95 13.44 7.08
CA PHE A 401 2.71 14.86 7.39
C PHE A 401 1.86 15.03 8.67
N LYS A 402 1.75 16.28 9.15
CA LYS A 402 0.96 16.61 10.33
C LYS A 402 -0.51 16.78 9.98
N THR A 403 -1.36 16.26 10.86
CA THR A 403 -2.81 16.27 10.70
C THR A 403 -3.50 16.60 12.02
N ARG A 404 -4.62 17.31 11.93
CA ARG A 404 -5.53 17.49 13.06
C ARG A 404 -6.57 16.39 13.03
N LEU A 405 -6.66 15.61 14.11
CA LEU A 405 -7.71 14.60 14.27
C LEU A 405 -8.88 15.18 15.06
N GLN A 406 -10.09 15.09 14.50
CA GLN A 406 -11.35 15.32 15.21
C GLN A 406 -11.98 13.97 15.52
N GLN A 407 -12.44 13.76 16.75
CA GLN A 407 -13.23 12.60 17.12
C GLN A 407 -14.66 13.05 17.40
N ASN A 408 -15.63 12.50 16.68
CA ASN A 408 -17.04 12.81 16.86
C ASN A 408 -17.33 14.33 16.86
N GLY A 409 -16.70 15.05 15.92
CA GLY A 409 -16.84 16.50 15.76
C GLY A 409 -16.03 17.38 16.73
N GLU A 410 -15.29 16.79 17.67
CA GLU A 410 -14.49 17.51 18.67
C GLU A 410 -13.00 17.22 18.57
N PHE A 411 -12.16 18.19 18.98
CA PHE A 411 -10.72 18.05 18.83
C PHE A 411 -10.22 16.82 19.57
N TYR A 412 -9.64 15.88 18.82
CA TYR A 412 -9.03 14.70 19.40
C TYR A 412 -7.57 14.95 19.73
N GLY A 413 -6.75 15.33 18.76
CA GLY A 413 -5.33 15.59 18.95
C GLY A 413 -4.60 16.01 17.67
N LEU A 414 -3.35 16.43 17.85
CA LEU A 414 -2.36 16.56 16.78
C LEU A 414 -1.72 15.20 16.54
N TYR A 415 -1.66 14.78 15.28
CA TYR A 415 -1.14 13.48 14.85
C TYR A 415 -0.17 13.63 13.68
N THR A 416 0.65 12.61 13.50
CA THR A 416 1.39 12.38 12.25
C THR A 416 0.62 11.36 11.44
N PHE A 417 0.09 11.78 10.30
CA PHE A 417 -0.43 10.88 9.28
C PHE A 417 0.75 10.19 8.60
N ALA A 418 0.68 8.88 8.42
CA ALA A 418 1.67 8.11 7.67
C ALA A 418 0.97 7.03 6.86
N GLU A 419 1.13 7.07 5.55
CA GLU A 419 0.77 5.96 4.66
C GLU A 419 1.57 4.69 4.99
N GLU A 420 0.98 3.52 4.75
CA GLU A 420 1.65 2.23 4.93
C GLU A 420 2.56 1.86 3.75
N TYR A 421 3.56 1.00 3.98
CA TYR A 421 4.33 0.35 2.92
C TYR A 421 3.63 -0.96 2.51
N ASP A 422 2.35 -0.84 2.14
CA ASP A 422 1.44 -1.94 1.81
C ASP A 422 1.69 -2.51 0.41
N LYS A 423 0.76 -3.33 -0.09
CA LYS A 423 0.84 -3.92 -1.44
C LYS A 423 0.79 -2.85 -2.52
N GLN A 424 -0.11 -1.88 -2.43
CA GLN A 424 -0.25 -0.80 -3.40
C GLN A 424 1.07 -0.01 -3.50
N TRP A 425 1.61 0.44 -2.37
CA TRP A 425 2.87 1.18 -2.36
C TRP A 425 4.00 0.37 -3.01
N ARG A 426 4.10 -0.92 -2.71
CA ARG A 426 5.14 -1.78 -3.28
C ARG A 426 5.01 -1.92 -4.80
N GLU A 427 3.80 -2.09 -5.32
CA GLU A 427 3.56 -2.18 -6.76
C GLU A 427 3.92 -0.87 -7.47
N GLU A 428 3.56 0.28 -6.89
CA GLU A 428 3.85 1.59 -7.47
C GLU A 428 5.34 1.93 -7.50
N PHE A 429 6.10 1.49 -6.48
CA PHE A 429 7.53 1.79 -6.35
C PHE A 429 8.46 0.67 -6.85
N GLY A 430 7.93 -0.45 -7.35
CA GLY A 430 8.73 -1.56 -7.89
C GLY A 430 9.32 -2.50 -6.84
N TYR A 431 8.65 -2.65 -5.69
CA TYR A 431 9.04 -3.48 -4.54
C TYR A 431 8.13 -4.72 -4.35
N GLN A 432 7.45 -5.18 -5.40
CA GLN A 432 6.47 -6.27 -5.32
C GLN A 432 7.06 -7.69 -5.51
N GLU A 433 8.17 -7.84 -6.24
CA GLU A 433 8.69 -9.16 -6.66
C GLU A 433 9.59 -9.85 -5.61
N GLY A 434 10.32 -9.05 -4.85
CA GLY A 434 11.39 -9.47 -3.93
C GLY A 434 10.90 -9.77 -2.51
N SER A 435 11.84 -9.93 -1.57
CA SER A 435 11.51 -10.12 -0.15
C SER A 435 11.54 -8.78 0.59
N PHE A 436 10.41 -8.35 1.14
CA PHE A 436 10.25 -7.11 1.90
C PHE A 436 10.16 -7.38 3.39
N TYR A 437 11.05 -6.78 4.16
CA TYR A 437 11.17 -6.93 5.60
C TYR A 437 10.97 -5.60 6.31
N LYS A 438 10.17 -5.65 7.38
CA LYS A 438 10.08 -4.59 8.39
C LYS A 438 10.86 -5.05 9.61
N ASP A 439 11.95 -4.36 9.92
CA ASP A 439 13.00 -4.90 10.78
C ASP A 439 13.46 -6.29 10.25
N ASN A 440 13.18 -7.37 10.98
CA ASN A 440 13.49 -8.75 10.62
C ASN A 440 12.23 -9.58 10.31
N GLU A 441 11.07 -8.95 10.17
CA GLU A 441 9.79 -9.61 9.91
C GLU A 441 9.40 -9.42 8.43
N LYS A 442 9.19 -10.52 7.70
CA LYS A 442 8.77 -10.46 6.29
C LYS A 442 7.31 -10.03 6.16
N LYS A 443 7.01 -9.19 5.17
CA LYS A 443 5.68 -8.57 4.99
C LYS A 443 4.97 -8.85 3.66
N ASN A 444 5.63 -9.47 2.68
CA ASN A 444 5.07 -9.55 1.31
C ASN A 444 5.05 -10.97 0.69
N ARG A 445 4.94 -12.04 1.48
CA ARG A 445 4.60 -13.39 0.96
C ARG A 445 3.61 -14.11 1.85
N GLU A 446 2.64 -14.80 1.22
CA GLU A 446 1.61 -15.63 1.86
C GLU A 446 2.16 -16.91 2.51
N GLU A 447 3.37 -17.31 2.14
CA GLU A 447 4.07 -18.41 2.80
C GLU A 447 4.72 -17.93 4.10
N PHE A 448 4.54 -18.71 5.17
CA PHE A 448 5.25 -18.52 6.43
C PHE A 448 6.77 -18.57 6.19
N ASP A 449 7.43 -17.40 6.20
CA ASP A 449 8.88 -17.26 6.17
C ASP A 449 9.41 -17.11 7.60
N ASP A 450 10.39 -17.92 7.96
CA ASP A 450 11.02 -17.88 9.30
C ASP A 450 12.04 -16.74 9.46
N GLY A 451 12.22 -15.91 8.43
CA GLY A 451 13.16 -14.79 8.41
C GLY A 451 14.61 -15.22 8.17
N SER A 452 14.85 -16.49 7.82
CA SER A 452 16.20 -17.04 7.65
C SER A 452 17.02 -16.33 6.57
N GLU A 453 16.39 -15.90 5.48
CA GLU A 453 17.05 -15.16 4.40
C GLU A 453 17.65 -13.82 4.91
N TYR A 454 16.88 -13.07 5.70
CA TYR A 454 17.33 -11.84 6.34
C TYR A 454 18.45 -12.12 7.35
N ASP A 455 18.27 -13.14 8.20
CA ASP A 455 19.27 -13.51 9.21
C ASP A 455 20.60 -13.94 8.59
N ASP A 456 20.58 -14.69 7.48
CA ASP A 456 21.77 -15.12 6.76
C ASP A 456 22.53 -13.93 6.17
N TRP A 457 21.81 -13.01 5.49
CA TRP A 457 22.40 -11.77 4.99
C TRP A 457 23.02 -10.93 6.10
N TYR A 458 22.26 -10.74 7.18
CA TYR A 458 22.67 -9.93 8.31
C TYR A 458 23.95 -10.48 8.94
N ASN A 459 23.98 -11.78 9.25
CA ASN A 459 25.09 -12.43 9.92
C ASN A 459 26.35 -12.51 9.04
N ALA A 460 26.21 -12.78 7.74
CA ALA A 460 27.34 -12.81 6.81
C ALA A 460 27.98 -11.42 6.63
N SER A 461 27.16 -10.38 6.61
CA SER A 461 27.61 -8.99 6.49
C SER A 461 28.28 -8.48 7.78
N ALA A 462 27.73 -8.84 8.94
CA ALA A 462 28.16 -8.39 10.27
C ALA A 462 29.47 -9.02 10.79
N GLY A 463 30.21 -9.76 9.95
CA GLY A 463 31.46 -10.43 10.33
C GLY A 463 32.65 -9.49 10.65
N ASP A 464 33.76 -10.08 11.08
CA ASP A 464 35.05 -9.38 11.11
C ASP A 464 35.46 -8.95 9.69
N ARG A 465 36.20 -7.83 9.57
CA ARG A 465 36.72 -7.37 8.28
C ARG A 465 37.68 -8.40 7.68
N SER A 466 37.36 -8.90 6.49
CA SER A 466 38.20 -9.76 5.65
C SER A 466 37.94 -9.45 4.17
N GLU A 467 38.77 -10.00 3.27
CA GLU A 467 38.54 -9.87 1.83
C GLU A 467 37.23 -10.58 1.44
N GLU A 468 36.96 -11.76 2.00
CA GLU A 468 35.73 -12.52 1.74
C GLU A 468 34.48 -11.77 2.23
N ARG A 469 34.54 -11.11 3.40
CA ARG A 469 33.45 -10.27 3.90
C ARG A 469 33.27 -9.03 3.03
N ARG A 470 34.33 -8.51 2.41
CA ARG A 470 34.24 -7.39 1.48
C ARG A 470 33.57 -7.82 0.16
N ASP A 471 33.98 -8.95 -0.40
CA ASP A 471 33.36 -9.46 -1.63
C ASP A 471 31.88 -9.79 -1.38
N TYR A 472 31.55 -10.37 -0.22
CA TYR A 472 30.16 -10.62 0.17
C TYR A 472 29.31 -9.35 0.20
N ILE A 473 29.76 -8.27 0.85
CA ILE A 473 28.99 -7.01 0.84
C ILE A 473 28.87 -6.44 -0.58
N LEU A 474 29.93 -6.55 -1.39
CA LEU A 474 29.95 -6.09 -2.78
C LEU A 474 29.08 -6.93 -3.71
N ASP A 475 28.70 -8.15 -3.34
CA ASP A 475 27.85 -9.03 -4.15
C ASP A 475 26.39 -9.05 -3.69
N ASN A 476 26.12 -8.63 -2.45
CA ASN A 476 24.81 -8.77 -1.83
C ASN A 476 24.18 -7.46 -1.38
N GLN A 477 24.90 -6.34 -1.30
CA GLN A 477 24.34 -5.06 -0.87
C GLN A 477 24.39 -4.03 -2.01
N ASP A 478 23.35 -3.22 -2.11
CA ASP A 478 23.35 -1.97 -2.87
C ASP A 478 24.12 -0.93 -2.06
N ILE A 479 25.41 -0.79 -2.38
CA ILE A 479 26.34 0.07 -1.65
C ILE A 479 25.95 1.57 -1.74
N PRO A 480 25.59 2.14 -2.92
CA PRO A 480 25.02 3.48 -3.00
C PRO A 480 23.83 3.70 -2.06
N ASN A 481 22.81 2.83 -2.11
CA ASN A 481 21.63 2.91 -1.26
C ASN A 481 22.00 2.90 0.24
N HIS A 482 22.86 1.97 0.66
CA HIS A 482 23.29 1.86 2.06
C HIS A 482 24.09 3.09 2.51
N ILE A 483 24.98 3.64 1.67
CA ILE A 483 25.72 4.86 1.99
C ILE A 483 24.78 6.04 2.18
N ASN A 484 23.78 6.19 1.30
CA ASN A 484 22.78 7.25 1.42
C ASN A 484 21.95 7.09 2.70
N PHE A 485 21.45 5.88 2.97
CA PHE A 485 20.69 5.56 4.16
C PHE A 485 21.49 5.86 5.44
N MET A 486 22.72 5.36 5.56
CA MET A 486 23.58 5.65 6.71
C MET A 486 23.82 7.15 6.90
N ALA A 487 24.10 7.88 5.82
CA ALA A 487 24.33 9.31 5.88
C ALA A 487 23.05 10.05 6.33
N PHE A 488 21.89 9.68 5.77
CA PHE A 488 20.59 10.24 6.15
C PHE A 488 20.29 10.01 7.64
N GLU A 489 20.34 8.76 8.11
CA GLU A 489 20.03 8.40 9.50
C GLU A 489 20.94 9.11 10.52
N VAL A 490 22.24 9.25 10.18
CA VAL A 490 23.19 10.03 10.98
C VAL A 490 22.85 11.51 10.96
N PHE A 491 22.49 12.04 9.79
CA PHE A 491 22.18 13.44 9.60
C PHE A 491 20.94 13.88 10.39
N ILE A 492 19.88 13.08 10.37
CA ILE A 492 18.66 13.33 11.19
C ILE A 492 18.83 12.90 12.66
N ARG A 493 20.00 12.37 13.03
CA ARG A 493 20.34 11.91 14.38
C ARG A 493 19.38 10.83 14.92
N ASN A 494 18.91 9.92 14.07
CA ASN A 494 18.12 8.77 14.52
C ASN A 494 19.01 7.80 15.31
N GLY A 495 18.59 7.39 16.50
CA GLY A 495 19.38 6.57 17.41
C GLY A 495 19.17 5.06 17.32
N ASP A 496 18.11 4.61 16.65
CA ASP A 496 17.67 3.21 16.72
C ASP A 496 17.94 2.38 15.45
N TRP A 497 18.22 3.02 14.31
CA TRP A 497 18.47 2.38 13.02
C TRP A 497 19.61 1.33 13.01
N LEU A 498 20.64 1.50 13.85
CA LEU A 498 21.78 0.57 13.94
C LEU A 498 21.50 -0.75 14.67
N LYS A 499 20.30 -0.90 15.26
CA LYS A 499 19.94 -2.05 16.11
C LYS A 499 19.06 -3.09 15.40
N ASN A 500 18.98 -3.06 14.06
CA ASN A 500 17.97 -3.78 13.27
C ASN A 500 16.56 -3.39 13.68
N ARG A 501 16.38 -2.10 13.88
CA ARG A 501 15.12 -1.46 14.23
C ARG A 501 14.95 -0.28 13.31
N ASN A 502 13.72 0.10 13.03
CA ASN A 502 13.40 1.36 12.37
C ASN A 502 13.99 1.43 10.95
N SER A 503 14.00 0.28 10.27
CA SER A 503 14.42 0.16 8.87
C SER A 503 13.54 -0.84 8.13
N LEU A 504 13.24 -0.52 6.88
CA LEU A 504 12.69 -1.47 5.92
C LEU A 504 13.85 -2.01 5.10
N SER A 505 13.90 -3.33 4.91
CA SER A 505 14.90 -3.98 4.07
C SER A 505 14.22 -4.70 2.93
N TYR A 506 14.76 -4.56 1.73
CA TYR A 506 14.22 -5.25 0.57
C TYR A 506 15.34 -5.97 -0.17
N HIS A 507 15.13 -7.24 -0.44
CA HIS A 507 16.00 -8.06 -1.26
C HIS A 507 15.40 -8.19 -2.66
N ASP A 508 16.19 -7.87 -3.69
CA ASP A 508 15.87 -7.99 -5.11
C ASP A 508 15.08 -6.81 -5.73
N ILE A 509 15.58 -5.57 -5.57
CA ILE A 509 15.11 -4.41 -6.37
C ILE A 509 15.48 -4.64 -7.84
N PRO A 510 14.69 -4.12 -8.80
CA PRO A 510 14.10 -4.94 -9.85
C PRO A 510 15.17 -5.76 -10.61
N ASP A 511 15.36 -7.02 -10.19
CA ASP A 511 16.31 -8.00 -10.75
C ASP A 511 17.81 -7.77 -10.50
N THR A 512 18.18 -6.94 -9.51
CA THR A 512 19.59 -6.79 -9.08
C THR A 512 20.04 -7.96 -8.21
N GLY A 513 19.12 -8.61 -7.48
CA GLY A 513 19.38 -9.60 -6.45
C GLY A 513 20.27 -9.07 -5.31
N ARG A 514 20.14 -7.78 -4.97
CA ARG A 514 20.85 -7.10 -3.87
C ARG A 514 19.89 -6.64 -2.79
N TRP A 515 20.42 -6.52 -1.58
CA TRP A 515 19.76 -5.92 -0.43
C TRP A 515 19.84 -4.41 -0.49
N SER A 516 18.73 -3.78 -0.12
CA SER A 516 18.56 -2.34 0.01
C SER A 516 17.80 -2.03 1.29
N VAL A 517 17.90 -0.78 1.74
CA VAL A 517 17.31 -0.31 2.98
C VAL A 517 16.64 1.05 2.81
N MET A 518 15.58 1.27 3.59
CA MET A 518 14.79 2.49 3.65
C MET A 518 14.46 2.86 5.11
N PRO A 519 14.30 4.16 5.42
CA PRO A 519 13.97 4.62 6.75
C PRO A 519 12.55 4.20 7.14
N TYR A 520 12.37 3.89 8.42
CA TYR A 520 11.08 3.62 9.03
C TYR A 520 11.06 4.13 10.46
N ASP A 521 9.90 4.51 10.96
CA ASP A 521 9.70 4.93 12.36
C ASP A 521 10.72 5.99 12.85
N LEU A 522 10.60 7.21 12.30
CA LEU A 522 11.48 8.34 12.60
C LEU A 522 11.03 9.19 13.79
N ASP A 523 10.17 8.66 14.67
CA ASP A 523 9.68 9.40 15.84
C ASP A 523 10.79 9.73 16.85
N GLY A 524 11.82 8.89 16.93
CA GLY A 524 13.04 9.11 17.71
C GLY A 524 14.09 10.00 17.04
N ALA A 525 13.89 10.42 15.79
CA ALA A 525 14.82 11.29 15.08
C ALA A 525 14.92 12.67 15.76
N MET A 526 16.09 13.29 15.63
CA MET A 526 16.42 14.56 16.30
C MET A 526 16.18 14.56 17.84
N PHE A 527 16.08 13.36 18.45
CA PHE A 527 15.76 13.07 19.86
C PHE A 527 14.33 13.43 20.31
N GLY A 528 13.33 13.30 19.42
CA GLY A 528 11.88 13.40 19.70
C GLY A 528 11.31 12.34 20.67
N GLY A 529 11.96 12.10 21.83
CA GLY A 529 11.53 11.12 22.84
C GLY A 529 12.37 11.10 24.12
N SER A 530 13.48 11.85 24.20
CA SER A 530 14.29 11.99 25.43
C SER A 530 15.03 13.32 25.43
N ALA A 531 15.44 13.81 26.61
CA ALA A 531 16.14 15.08 26.73
C ALA A 531 17.40 15.08 25.86
N VAL A 532 17.41 15.93 24.83
CA VAL A 532 18.59 16.30 24.04
C VAL A 532 19.79 16.45 24.99
N VAL A 533 20.86 15.69 24.75
CA VAL A 533 22.11 15.82 25.52
C VAL A 533 23.11 16.61 24.66
N PRO A 534 23.39 17.88 24.99
CA PRO A 534 24.40 18.66 24.28
C PRO A 534 25.76 17.96 24.28
N GLY A 535 26.46 17.95 23.15
CA GLY A 535 27.81 17.40 23.03
C GLY A 535 27.93 16.00 22.40
N GLN A 536 26.87 15.48 21.78
CA GLN A 536 27.00 14.38 20.82
C GLN A 536 27.21 14.93 19.41
N ASN A 537 28.14 14.31 18.68
CA ASN A 537 28.68 14.89 17.44
C ASN A 537 27.90 14.46 16.20
N PHE A 538 27.41 13.21 16.20
CA PHE A 538 26.63 12.55 15.14
C PHE A 538 27.18 12.78 13.73
N VAL A 539 28.47 12.50 13.55
CA VAL A 539 29.08 12.43 12.22
C VAL A 539 29.53 11.00 11.88
N SER A 540 29.61 10.12 12.88
CA SER A 540 29.92 8.71 12.70
C SER A 540 28.81 7.81 13.22
N PRO A 541 28.53 6.67 12.56
CA PRO A 541 27.61 5.65 13.08
C PRO A 541 28.00 5.11 14.47
N TYR A 542 29.27 5.25 14.89
CA TYR A 542 29.72 4.82 16.22
C TYR A 542 29.39 5.79 17.37
N GLU A 543 28.82 6.97 17.09
CA GLU A 543 28.58 8.01 18.10
C GLU A 543 27.21 7.91 18.79
N PHE A 544 26.37 6.95 18.40
CA PHE A 544 25.03 6.77 18.96
C PHE A 544 25.01 6.11 20.36
N PRO A 545 24.10 6.54 21.27
CA PRO A 545 23.96 5.94 22.59
C PRO A 545 23.65 4.43 22.49
N GLY A 546 24.64 3.60 22.86
CA GLY A 546 24.60 2.13 22.69
C GLY A 546 25.81 1.59 21.91
N ALA A 547 26.37 2.41 21.03
CA ALA A 547 27.56 2.11 20.23
C ALA A 547 28.90 2.22 21.00
N GLN A 548 28.88 2.51 22.31
CA GLN A 548 30.09 2.65 23.14
C GLN A 548 30.14 1.69 24.36
N GLY A 549 29.20 0.74 24.46
CA GLY A 549 29.12 -0.24 25.56
C GLY A 549 29.57 -1.67 25.20
N ARG A 550 29.42 -2.61 26.16
CA ARG A 550 29.58 -4.08 25.97
C ARG A 550 28.75 -4.66 24.81
N PHE A 551 27.85 -3.86 24.24
CA PHE A 551 26.89 -4.17 23.19
C PHE A 551 27.48 -4.05 21.76
N THR A 552 28.58 -3.33 21.55
CA THR A 552 29.22 -3.18 20.22
C THR A 552 29.75 -4.47 19.59
N ARG A 553 30.04 -5.49 20.41
CA ARG A 553 30.45 -6.81 19.93
C ARG A 553 29.30 -7.77 19.64
N LEU A 554 28.09 -7.46 20.13
CA LEU A 554 26.90 -8.30 19.94
C LEU A 554 26.04 -7.81 18.76
N TRP A 555 26.28 -6.60 18.25
CA TRP A 555 25.46 -5.94 17.23
C TRP A 555 26.33 -5.31 16.14
N ARG A 556 27.25 -6.07 15.54
CA ARG A 556 27.75 -5.67 14.22
C ARG A 556 26.58 -5.73 13.26
N SER A 557 26.44 -4.69 12.46
CA SER A 557 25.37 -4.53 11.47
C SER A 557 26.01 -4.42 10.07
N PRO A 558 25.31 -4.83 8.99
CA PRO A 558 25.69 -4.58 7.60
C PRO A 558 26.19 -3.15 7.37
N PHE A 559 25.56 -2.16 8.01
CA PHE A 559 25.92 -0.74 7.91
C PHE A 559 27.34 -0.47 8.41
N LEU A 560 27.69 -1.02 9.59
CA LEU A 560 29.04 -0.87 10.13
C LEU A 560 30.09 -1.60 9.27
N ALA A 561 29.71 -2.69 8.61
CA ALA A 561 30.61 -3.42 7.71
C ALA A 561 31.01 -2.57 6.49
N ILE A 562 30.07 -1.81 5.92
CA ILE A 562 30.36 -0.83 4.86
C ILE A 562 31.22 0.31 5.42
N TYR A 563 30.81 0.93 6.53
CA TYR A 563 31.57 2.04 7.14
C TYR A 563 32.99 1.63 7.55
N ASP A 564 33.23 0.34 7.84
CA ASP A 564 34.54 -0.17 8.21
C ASP A 564 35.54 -0.24 7.03
N GLU A 565 35.05 -0.22 5.79
CA GLU A 565 35.89 -0.13 4.60
C GLU A 565 36.43 1.30 4.37
N PRO A 566 37.76 1.53 4.32
CA PRO A 566 38.33 2.87 4.24
C PRO A 566 37.91 3.71 3.02
N ASP A 567 37.66 3.06 1.89
CA ASP A 567 37.16 3.69 0.68
C ASP A 567 35.69 4.10 0.84
N PHE A 568 34.81 3.19 1.24
CA PHE A 568 33.39 3.52 1.46
C PHE A 568 33.17 4.50 2.61
N ARG A 569 34.01 4.49 3.64
CA ARG A 569 33.99 5.50 4.70
C ARG A 569 34.22 6.92 4.17
N GLN A 570 35.13 7.07 3.20
CA GLN A 570 35.37 8.39 2.59
C GLN A 570 34.17 8.85 1.77
N VAL A 571 33.52 7.93 1.05
CA VAL A 571 32.29 8.21 0.29
C VAL A 571 31.14 8.58 1.23
N TYR A 572 30.97 7.86 2.35
CA TYR A 572 30.00 8.19 3.39
C TYR A 572 30.18 9.61 3.94
N TYR A 573 31.41 9.99 4.32
CA TYR A 573 31.66 11.34 4.82
C TYR A 573 31.45 12.41 3.76
N ARG A 574 31.79 12.11 2.50
CA ARG A 574 31.46 12.98 1.38
C ARG A 574 29.95 13.15 1.24
N ARG A 575 29.16 12.07 1.31
CA ARG A 575 27.69 12.14 1.24
C ARG A 575 27.11 12.96 2.39
N LEU A 576 27.58 12.77 3.62
CA LEU A 576 27.21 13.62 4.76
C LEU A 576 27.51 15.10 4.50
N ARG A 577 28.68 15.40 3.92
CA ARG A 577 29.05 16.77 3.57
C ARG A 577 28.09 17.34 2.50
N THR A 578 27.74 16.57 1.47
CA THR A 578 26.75 16.96 0.46
C THR A 578 25.41 17.35 1.11
N LEU A 579 24.90 16.52 2.03
CA LEU A 579 23.64 16.82 2.73
C LEU A 579 23.75 18.10 3.58
N ALA A 580 24.88 18.30 4.27
CA ALA A 580 25.11 19.52 5.04
C ALA A 580 25.13 20.76 4.13
N ASP A 581 25.88 20.72 3.02
CA ASP A 581 25.96 21.84 2.07
C ASP A 581 24.59 22.15 1.44
N GLN A 582 23.78 21.12 1.13
CA GLN A 582 22.47 21.30 0.49
C GLN A 582 21.38 21.78 1.46
N TYR A 583 21.37 21.29 2.69
CA TYR A 583 20.21 21.45 3.58
C TYR A 583 20.48 22.29 4.83
N LEU A 584 21.74 22.37 5.30
CA LEU A 584 22.11 23.26 6.40
C LEU A 584 22.65 24.59 5.88
N ALA A 585 23.63 24.57 4.96
CA ALA A 585 24.26 25.82 4.51
C ALA A 585 23.31 26.74 3.72
N THR A 586 22.27 26.20 3.10
CA THR A 586 21.26 26.96 2.35
C THR A 586 20.19 27.58 3.23
N GLY A 587 20.08 27.17 4.49
CA GLY A 587 18.99 27.55 5.41
C GLY A 587 17.72 26.69 5.28
N TRP A 588 17.67 25.76 4.31
CA TRP A 588 16.48 24.93 4.04
C TRP A 588 15.94 24.26 5.30
N TYR A 589 16.80 23.65 6.13
CA TYR A 589 16.38 22.91 7.32
C TYR A 589 15.72 23.83 8.37
N MET A 590 16.22 25.05 8.52
CA MET A 590 15.64 26.05 9.42
C MET A 590 14.31 26.58 8.88
N ASP A 591 14.21 26.81 7.57
CA ASP A 591 12.96 27.23 6.93
C ASP A 591 11.86 26.17 7.12
N GLN A 592 12.19 24.88 6.98
CA GLN A 592 11.24 23.79 7.24
C GLN A 592 10.80 23.72 8.70
N TYR A 593 11.73 23.95 9.63
CA TYR A 593 11.40 24.04 11.06
C TYR A 593 10.44 25.19 11.35
N GLU A 594 10.70 26.38 10.81
CA GLU A 594 9.85 27.56 11.03
C GLU A 594 8.45 27.37 10.43
N ASP A 595 8.33 26.81 9.22
CA ASP A 595 7.05 26.47 8.58
C ASP A 595 6.22 25.49 9.42
N LEU A 596 6.83 24.41 9.92
CA LEU A 596 6.14 23.43 10.77
C LEU A 596 5.75 24.04 12.11
N MET A 597 6.62 24.85 12.72
CA MET A 597 6.31 25.52 13.97
C MET A 597 5.08 26.43 13.84
N GLU A 598 4.99 27.22 12.77
CA GLU A 598 3.86 28.10 12.48
C GLU A 598 2.57 27.29 12.28
N LYS A 599 2.57 26.35 11.35
CA LYS A 599 1.37 25.55 10.97
C LYS A 599 0.81 24.71 12.10
N THR A 600 1.66 24.19 13.00
CA THR A 600 1.18 23.30 14.07
C THR A 600 0.93 24.00 15.40
N GLU A 601 1.22 25.29 15.56
CA GLU A 601 1.28 25.91 16.90
C GLU A 601 -0.06 25.81 17.64
N GLN A 602 -1.16 26.12 16.97
CA GLN A 602 -2.48 26.07 17.57
C GLN A 602 -2.88 24.65 18.00
N ASP A 603 -2.76 23.69 17.09
CA ASP A 603 -3.07 22.28 17.37
C ASP A 603 -2.15 21.68 18.41
N TYR A 604 -0.88 22.09 18.44
CA TYR A 604 0.07 21.68 19.47
C TYR A 604 -0.36 22.14 20.86
N GLN A 605 -0.78 23.40 21.02
CA GLN A 605 -1.25 23.90 22.32
C GLN A 605 -2.48 23.12 22.79
N LEU A 606 -3.46 22.91 21.91
CA LEU A 606 -4.66 22.11 22.23
C LEU A 606 -4.28 20.67 22.59
N ASN A 607 -3.33 20.06 21.86
CA ASN A 607 -2.85 18.71 22.13
C ASN A 607 -2.16 18.63 23.50
N TYR A 608 -1.27 19.58 23.79
CA TYR A 608 -0.54 19.63 25.06
C TYR A 608 -1.46 19.88 26.25
N GLU A 609 -2.47 20.75 26.11
CA GLU A 609 -3.49 20.97 27.15
C GLU A 609 -4.32 19.70 27.44
N LYS A 610 -4.64 18.92 26.40
CA LYS A 610 -5.47 17.71 26.52
C LYS A 610 -4.69 16.49 27.00
N TRP A 611 -3.51 16.25 26.42
CA TRP A 611 -2.76 15.00 26.59
C TRP A 611 -1.48 15.15 27.40
N GLY A 612 -0.91 16.36 27.46
CA GLY A 612 0.44 16.60 27.97
C GLY A 612 1.52 16.15 26.98
N ALA A 613 2.73 15.93 27.49
CA ALA A 613 3.86 15.37 26.74
C ALA A 613 4.78 14.58 27.69
N LEU A 614 5.66 13.74 27.14
CA LEU A 614 6.63 12.98 27.95
C LEU A 614 7.70 13.85 28.63
N SER A 615 7.97 15.03 28.08
CA SER A 615 8.91 16.01 28.61
C SER A 615 8.36 17.43 28.47
N ASP A 616 9.10 18.46 28.92
CA ASP A 616 8.67 19.86 28.80
C ASP A 616 8.61 20.27 27.32
N GLY A 617 7.45 20.05 26.70
CA GLY A 617 7.22 20.19 25.27
C GLY A 617 7.53 21.58 24.71
N PRO A 618 7.00 22.68 25.30
CA PRO A 618 7.34 24.04 24.89
C PRO A 618 8.85 24.33 24.92
N LEU A 619 9.56 23.79 25.92
CA LEU A 619 11.01 23.91 25.98
C LEU A 619 11.69 23.07 24.89
N GLN A 620 11.22 21.85 24.61
CA GLN A 620 11.74 20.99 23.55
C GLN A 620 11.56 21.61 22.15
N ARG A 621 10.42 22.25 21.86
CA ARG A 621 10.20 23.00 20.61
C ARG A 621 11.25 24.10 20.40
N GLN A 622 11.63 24.81 21.46
CA GLN A 622 12.71 25.81 21.41
C GLN A 622 14.10 25.16 21.27
N TRP A 623 14.30 24.00 21.88
CA TRP A 623 15.58 23.29 21.82
C TRP A 623 15.85 22.69 20.44
N LEU A 624 14.82 22.26 19.72
CA LEU A 624 14.95 21.73 18.35
C LEU A 624 15.69 22.72 17.43
N ARG A 625 15.39 24.02 17.54
CA ARG A 625 16.15 25.08 16.85
C ARG A 625 17.64 25.02 17.17
N GLY A 626 17.99 24.85 18.44
CA GLY A 626 19.38 24.72 18.89
C GLY A 626 20.06 23.44 18.42
N VAL A 627 19.30 22.35 18.20
CA VAL A 627 19.81 21.11 17.59
C VAL A 627 20.26 21.37 16.16
N ILE A 628 19.45 22.09 15.37
CA ILE A 628 19.77 22.45 13.98
C ILE A 628 21.02 23.34 13.94
N GLU A 629 21.08 24.37 14.80
CA GLU A 629 22.27 25.22 14.95
C GLU A 629 23.51 24.40 15.39
N GLU A 630 23.36 23.39 16.24
CA GLU A 630 24.46 22.50 16.62
C GLU A 630 24.90 21.60 15.46
N MET A 631 23.98 21.13 14.61
CA MET A 631 24.32 20.39 13.39
C MET A 631 25.25 21.24 12.52
N GLU A 632 24.89 22.49 12.23
CA GLU A 632 25.74 23.42 11.47
C GLU A 632 27.14 23.55 12.09
N LEU A 633 27.21 23.77 13.41
CA LEU A 633 28.48 23.86 14.13
C LEU A 633 29.31 22.57 14.03
N ASN A 634 28.67 21.41 14.10
CA ASN A 634 29.35 20.13 14.02
C ASN A 634 29.92 19.89 12.61
N TYR A 635 29.10 20.03 11.57
CA TYR A 635 29.48 19.74 10.19
C TYR A 635 30.47 20.75 9.60
N PHE A 636 30.33 22.05 9.88
CA PHE A 636 31.15 23.08 9.24
C PHE A 636 32.35 23.55 10.06
N HIS A 637 32.38 23.27 11.38
CA HIS A 637 33.42 23.82 12.26
C HIS A 637 34.11 22.78 13.16
N ARG A 638 33.38 21.94 13.88
CA ARG A 638 34.01 21.00 14.84
C ARG A 638 34.63 19.79 14.12
N PHE A 639 33.92 19.24 13.14
CA PHE A 639 34.31 18.01 12.43
C PHE A 639 34.65 18.23 10.97
N ASN A 640 34.71 19.48 10.49
CA ASN A 640 35.26 19.80 9.18
C ASN A 640 36.78 19.57 9.18
N ASN A 641 37.20 18.36 8.83
CA ASN A 641 38.58 17.93 8.72
C ASN A 641 38.70 16.65 7.89
N ALA A 642 39.91 16.39 7.38
CA ALA A 642 40.16 15.28 6.45
C ALA A 642 39.96 13.86 7.01
N TRP A 643 39.71 13.68 8.32
CA TRP A 643 39.47 12.36 8.92
C TRP A 643 38.00 12.12 9.32
N ALA A 644 37.15 13.14 9.19
CA ALA A 644 35.72 13.10 9.41
C ALA A 644 35.00 13.76 8.22
N VAL A 645 34.30 14.87 8.43
CA VAL A 645 33.54 15.57 7.38
C VAL A 645 34.52 16.39 6.53
N PRO A 646 34.65 16.14 5.21
CA PRO A 646 35.58 16.88 4.37
C PRO A 646 35.12 18.32 4.12
N ASP A 647 36.01 19.12 3.51
CA ASP A 647 35.65 20.40 2.90
C ASP A 647 34.61 20.20 1.77
N GLU A 648 33.97 21.29 1.33
CA GLU A 648 33.03 21.28 0.19
C GLU A 648 33.64 20.56 -1.02
N GLN A 649 32.83 19.78 -1.74
CA GLN A 649 33.29 19.11 -2.96
C GLN A 649 33.78 20.17 -3.97
N SER A 650 34.89 19.91 -4.64
CA SER A 650 35.36 20.85 -5.66
C SER A 650 34.29 21.07 -6.73
N ALA A 651 34.27 22.26 -7.33
CA ALA A 651 33.30 22.58 -8.39
C ALA A 651 33.54 21.78 -9.69
N ASN A 652 34.72 21.20 -9.87
CA ASN A 652 35.10 20.44 -11.05
C ASN A 652 35.92 19.20 -10.64
N PRO A 653 35.31 18.23 -9.95
CA PRO A 653 35.97 16.97 -9.69
C PRO A 653 36.15 16.24 -11.03
N VAL A 654 37.20 15.43 -11.10
CA VAL A 654 37.60 14.63 -12.26
C VAL A 654 37.13 13.19 -12.03
N ILE A 655 35.99 12.87 -12.65
CA ILE A 655 35.48 11.51 -12.80
C ILE A 655 35.46 11.21 -14.29
N ASP A 656 36.02 10.06 -14.65
CA ASP A 656 36.25 9.68 -16.05
C ASP A 656 35.57 8.34 -16.37
N ILE A 657 35.10 8.19 -17.60
CA ILE A 657 34.71 6.90 -18.17
C ILE A 657 35.98 6.21 -18.66
N GLN A 658 36.46 5.20 -17.93
CA GLN A 658 37.71 4.51 -18.26
C GLN A 658 37.54 3.42 -19.33
N GLY A 659 36.32 2.94 -19.53
CA GLY A 659 36.06 1.93 -20.55
C GLY A 659 34.60 1.52 -20.62
N VAL A 660 34.22 1.02 -21.80
CA VAL A 660 32.89 0.51 -22.09
C VAL A 660 33.02 -0.92 -22.62
N SER A 661 32.27 -1.85 -22.03
CA SER A 661 32.13 -3.22 -22.49
C SER A 661 30.75 -3.41 -23.11
N ASN A 662 30.70 -3.79 -24.39
CA ASN A 662 29.47 -3.97 -25.17
C ASN A 662 29.50 -5.27 -26.01
N SER A 663 29.47 -6.41 -25.32
CA SER A 663 29.55 -7.75 -25.86
C SER A 663 28.44 -8.03 -26.88
N THR A 664 28.82 -8.56 -28.05
CA THR A 664 27.84 -9.09 -29.03
C THR A 664 27.35 -10.49 -28.67
N LEU A 665 27.89 -11.13 -27.63
CA LEU A 665 27.59 -12.52 -27.25
C LEU A 665 26.60 -12.61 -26.10
N ASN A 666 26.78 -11.78 -25.07
CA ASN A 666 25.85 -11.65 -23.95
C ASN A 666 25.81 -10.20 -23.51
N ARG A 667 24.78 -9.47 -23.93
CA ARG A 667 24.62 -8.05 -23.62
C ARG A 667 24.23 -7.80 -22.16
N ASP A 668 23.70 -8.81 -21.49
CA ASP A 668 23.33 -8.69 -20.07
C ASP A 668 24.57 -8.52 -19.17
N GLU A 669 25.77 -8.87 -19.65
CA GLU A 669 27.05 -8.65 -18.97
C GLU A 669 27.72 -7.32 -19.33
N ASP A 670 27.08 -6.45 -20.13
CA ASP A 670 27.67 -5.17 -20.54
C ASP A 670 27.81 -4.20 -19.36
N TYR A 671 28.85 -3.37 -19.38
CA TYR A 671 29.17 -2.45 -18.29
C TYR A 671 30.01 -1.25 -18.73
N ILE A 672 30.00 -0.21 -17.90
CA ILE A 672 30.81 0.99 -18.02
C ILE A 672 31.67 1.12 -16.78
N VAL A 673 32.97 1.35 -16.97
CA VAL A 673 33.95 1.55 -15.89
C VAL A 673 34.06 3.04 -15.60
N ILE A 674 33.83 3.41 -14.35
CA ILE A 674 33.92 4.79 -13.86
C ILE A 674 35.07 4.88 -12.86
N GLU A 675 35.99 5.83 -13.04
CA GLU A 675 37.12 6.05 -12.14
C GLU A 675 37.12 7.46 -11.58
N ASN A 676 37.44 7.57 -10.29
CA ASN A 676 37.70 8.86 -9.66
C ASN A 676 39.19 9.22 -9.72
N ASN A 677 39.54 10.12 -10.65
CA ASN A 677 40.89 10.68 -10.78
C ASN A 677 41.09 11.98 -9.96
N SER A 678 40.12 12.36 -9.13
CA SER A 678 40.23 13.46 -8.18
C SER A 678 41.09 13.08 -6.97
N ALA A 679 41.64 14.09 -6.31
CA ALA A 679 42.36 13.90 -5.04
C ALA A 679 41.44 13.76 -3.81
N GLU A 680 40.12 13.82 -4.03
CA GLU A 680 39.08 13.77 -3.00
C GLU A 680 38.04 12.69 -3.34
N ALA A 681 37.31 12.20 -2.34
CA ALA A 681 36.12 11.41 -2.61
C ALA A 681 35.06 12.31 -3.26
N VAL A 682 34.30 11.75 -4.20
CA VAL A 682 33.28 12.46 -4.98
C VAL A 682 31.94 11.77 -4.80
N ASP A 683 30.92 12.56 -4.43
CA ASP A 683 29.52 12.15 -4.46
C ASP A 683 28.97 12.49 -5.85
N MET A 684 28.47 11.44 -6.51
CA MET A 684 27.92 11.45 -7.85
C MET A 684 26.39 11.27 -7.83
N SER A 685 25.74 11.39 -6.67
CA SER A 685 24.27 11.35 -6.58
C SER A 685 23.66 12.32 -7.59
N ASN A 686 22.72 11.84 -8.40
CA ASN A 686 22.04 12.59 -9.46
C ASN A 686 22.94 13.09 -10.61
N TRP A 687 24.15 12.57 -10.74
CA TRP A 687 24.89 12.66 -12.00
C TRP A 687 24.23 11.75 -13.04
N SER A 688 24.48 11.97 -14.33
CA SER A 688 23.79 11.21 -15.39
C SER A 688 24.69 10.86 -16.56
N ILE A 689 24.28 9.82 -17.29
CA ILE A 689 24.73 9.48 -18.64
C ILE A 689 23.47 9.57 -19.52
N PRO A 690 23.15 10.76 -20.05
CA PRO A 690 21.87 10.99 -20.73
C PRO A 690 21.67 10.11 -21.96
N GLU A 691 22.75 9.72 -22.64
CA GLU A 691 22.68 8.85 -23.81
C GLU A 691 22.15 7.44 -23.49
N LEU A 692 22.12 7.06 -22.22
CA LEU A 692 21.63 5.77 -21.73
C LEU A 692 20.43 5.91 -20.79
N ASP A 693 19.85 7.11 -20.68
CA ASP A 693 18.80 7.44 -19.71
C ASP A 693 19.14 7.01 -18.27
N PHE A 694 20.41 7.10 -17.92
CA PHE A 694 20.92 6.63 -16.63
C PHE A 694 21.21 7.81 -15.71
N THR A 695 20.71 7.71 -14.48
CA THR A 695 21.05 8.63 -13.38
C THR A 695 21.69 7.82 -12.25
N PHE A 696 22.82 8.28 -11.76
CA PHE A 696 23.50 7.67 -10.63
C PHE A 696 22.60 7.76 -9.38
N PRO A 697 22.36 6.64 -8.67
CA PRO A 697 21.50 6.62 -7.51
C PRO A 697 22.07 7.44 -6.36
N LEU A 698 21.21 7.79 -5.41
CA LEU A 698 21.62 8.49 -4.20
C LEU A 698 22.69 7.69 -3.44
N GLY A 699 23.75 8.36 -3.00
CA GLY A 699 24.88 7.75 -2.31
C GLY A 699 25.92 7.12 -3.23
N ALA A 700 25.73 7.13 -4.55
CA ALA A 700 26.77 6.70 -5.50
C ALA A 700 27.98 7.63 -5.40
N GLY A 701 29.15 7.08 -5.13
CA GLY A 701 30.37 7.88 -5.01
C GLY A 701 31.62 7.03 -5.01
N LEU A 702 32.75 7.69 -5.21
CA LEU A 702 34.05 7.03 -5.34
C LEU A 702 35.10 7.74 -4.49
N ALA A 703 35.88 6.99 -3.73
CA ALA A 703 37.08 7.47 -3.07
C ALA A 703 38.19 7.82 -4.09
N PRO A 704 39.23 8.60 -3.71
CA PRO A 704 40.32 8.93 -4.62
C PRO A 704 40.98 7.69 -5.22
N GLY A 705 41.06 7.61 -6.55
CA GLY A 705 41.62 6.48 -7.29
C GLY A 705 40.78 5.20 -7.25
N GLN A 706 39.54 5.27 -6.76
CA GLN A 706 38.62 4.13 -6.75
C GLN A 706 37.93 4.01 -8.11
N THR A 707 37.66 2.77 -8.50
CA THR A 707 36.87 2.42 -9.68
C THR A 707 35.56 1.76 -9.25
N GLY A 708 34.47 2.06 -9.96
CA GLY A 708 33.20 1.35 -9.88
C GLY A 708 32.65 1.08 -11.28
N VAL A 709 31.57 0.30 -11.36
CA VAL A 709 30.95 -0.07 -12.64
C VAL A 709 29.46 0.26 -12.66
N VAL A 710 28.98 0.74 -13.79
CA VAL A 710 27.54 0.78 -14.11
C VAL A 710 27.25 -0.39 -15.02
N VAL A 711 26.27 -1.23 -14.68
CA VAL A 711 26.07 -2.55 -15.32
C VAL A 711 24.74 -2.63 -16.05
N ARG A 712 24.66 -3.46 -17.10
CA ARG A 712 23.41 -3.69 -17.84
C ARG A 712 22.41 -4.52 -17.04
N ARG A 713 22.84 -5.66 -16.49
CA ARG A 713 22.07 -6.50 -15.58
C ARG A 713 22.97 -7.04 -14.47
N ASP A 714 22.79 -6.54 -13.25
CA ASP A 714 23.67 -6.81 -12.11
C ASP A 714 23.71 -8.29 -11.75
N SER A 715 22.53 -8.92 -11.64
CA SER A 715 22.37 -10.35 -11.35
C SER A 715 23.13 -11.27 -12.32
N VAL A 716 23.32 -10.86 -13.58
CA VAL A 716 24.11 -11.61 -14.56
C VAL A 716 25.59 -11.22 -14.49
N TYR A 717 25.90 -9.92 -14.44
CA TYR A 717 27.27 -9.41 -14.38
C TYR A 717 28.06 -10.02 -13.21
N ARG A 718 27.45 -10.08 -12.02
CA ARG A 718 28.11 -10.58 -10.80
C ARG A 718 28.43 -12.07 -10.80
N LEU A 719 27.79 -12.88 -11.68
CA LEU A 719 28.17 -14.27 -11.89
C LEU A 719 29.57 -14.41 -12.53
N SER A 720 29.94 -13.43 -13.35
CA SER A 720 31.24 -13.36 -14.03
C SER A 720 32.27 -12.51 -13.26
N PHE A 721 31.81 -11.52 -12.50
CA PHE A 721 32.65 -10.48 -11.88
C PHE A 721 32.30 -10.22 -10.40
N SER A 722 32.26 -11.27 -9.59
CA SER A 722 32.07 -11.19 -8.13
C SER A 722 33.08 -10.26 -7.44
N GLY A 723 32.65 -9.58 -6.37
CA GLY A 723 33.42 -8.60 -5.62
C GLY A 723 33.57 -7.25 -6.32
N SER A 724 32.72 -6.94 -7.31
CA SER A 724 32.75 -5.67 -8.03
C SER A 724 31.95 -4.57 -7.30
N TYR A 725 32.47 -3.34 -7.29
CA TYR A 725 31.69 -2.20 -6.82
C TYR A 725 30.75 -1.69 -7.92
N VAL A 726 29.49 -2.11 -7.85
CA VAL A 726 28.43 -1.63 -8.74
C VAL A 726 27.87 -0.29 -8.24
N LEU A 727 27.81 0.69 -9.15
CA LEU A 727 27.32 2.05 -8.93
C LEU A 727 25.86 2.22 -9.35
N GLY A 728 25.31 1.31 -10.15
CA GLY A 728 23.92 1.30 -10.61
C GLY A 728 23.70 0.38 -11.79
N GLN A 729 22.42 0.13 -12.12
CA GLN A 729 21.98 -0.71 -13.24
C GLN A 729 21.31 0.14 -14.33
N LEU A 730 21.57 -0.18 -15.60
CA LEU A 730 20.95 0.47 -16.77
C LEU A 730 19.58 -0.14 -17.10
N GLY A 731 18.66 0.71 -17.57
CA GLY A 731 17.38 0.24 -18.15
C GLY A 731 17.56 -0.39 -19.53
N ASP A 732 18.43 0.20 -20.35
CA ASP A 732 18.63 -0.15 -21.76
C ASP A 732 20.03 -0.72 -22.08
N ASP A 733 20.14 -1.36 -23.24
CA ASP A 733 21.40 -1.87 -23.78
C ASP A 733 22.39 -0.75 -24.10
N ILE A 734 23.67 -0.99 -23.81
CA ILE A 734 24.75 -0.11 -24.26
C ILE A 734 24.92 -0.25 -25.79
N PRO A 735 24.90 0.85 -26.56
CA PRO A 735 25.12 0.79 -28.01
C PRO A 735 26.46 0.17 -28.41
N ALA A 736 26.53 -0.40 -29.62
CA ALA A 736 27.75 -1.03 -30.14
C ALA A 736 28.91 -0.04 -30.42
N SER A 737 28.58 1.24 -30.56
CA SER A 737 29.53 2.35 -30.70
C SER A 737 28.79 3.64 -30.40
N GLY A 738 29.46 4.65 -29.86
CA GLY A 738 28.79 5.90 -29.55
C GLY A 738 29.67 6.94 -28.88
N THR A 739 29.01 7.95 -28.33
CA THR A 739 29.62 8.92 -27.42
C THR A 739 28.80 8.90 -26.15
N LEU A 740 29.45 8.73 -25.00
CA LEU A 740 28.82 8.88 -23.69
C LEU A 740 29.30 10.18 -23.07
N THR A 741 28.38 10.93 -22.49
CA THR A 741 28.69 12.14 -21.73
C THR A 741 28.38 11.88 -20.27
N LEU A 742 29.39 12.00 -19.41
CA LEU A 742 29.17 11.98 -17.97
C LEU A 742 28.83 13.40 -17.50
N ASN A 743 27.56 13.63 -17.16
CA ASN A 743 27.07 14.91 -16.67
C ASN A 743 27.00 14.94 -15.15
N ARG A 744 27.46 16.05 -14.56
CA ARG A 744 27.24 16.38 -13.15
C ARG A 744 25.77 16.73 -12.91
N ALA A 745 25.36 16.78 -11.66
CA ALA A 745 23.99 17.14 -11.26
C ALA A 745 23.54 18.54 -11.78
N ASP A 746 24.47 19.48 -11.98
CA ASP A 746 24.22 20.80 -12.57
C ASP A 746 24.18 20.82 -14.11
N SER A 747 24.15 19.63 -14.73
CA SER A 747 24.22 19.42 -16.19
C SER A 747 25.53 19.84 -16.85
N SER A 748 26.57 20.21 -16.10
CA SER A 748 27.90 20.40 -16.65
C SER A 748 28.56 19.05 -16.96
N SER A 749 29.30 18.95 -18.07
CA SER A 749 30.04 17.72 -18.41
C SER A 749 31.29 17.57 -17.54
N SER A 750 31.47 16.37 -16.97
CA SER A 750 32.69 15.91 -16.31
C SER A 750 33.64 15.28 -17.33
N ASP A 751 33.12 14.42 -18.20
CA ASP A 751 33.89 13.68 -19.19
C ASP A 751 33.04 13.38 -20.44
N ILE A 752 33.70 13.12 -21.57
CA ILE A 752 33.11 12.71 -22.85
C ILE A 752 33.95 11.58 -23.43
N GLU A 753 33.39 10.38 -23.51
CA GLU A 753 34.09 9.20 -24.03
C GLU A 753 33.50 8.73 -25.37
N VAL A 754 34.37 8.37 -26.31
CA VAL A 754 34.00 7.87 -27.64
C VAL A 754 34.52 6.44 -27.79
N TYR A 755 33.61 5.48 -28.00
CA TYR A 755 33.90 4.04 -27.97
C TYR A 755 33.37 3.29 -29.19
#